data_AF-A0A3M1GR56-F1
#
_entry.id   AF-A0A3M1GR56-F1
#
_cell.length_a   1.000
_cell.length_b   1.000
_cell.length_c   1.000
_cell.angle_alpha   90.00
_cell.angle_beta   90.00
_cell.angle_gamma   90.00
#
_symmetry.space_group_name_H-M   'P 1'
#
loop_
_entity.id
_entity.type
_entity.pdbx_description
1 polymer ?
#
loop_
_entity_poly.entity_id
_entity_poly.type
_entity_poly.pdbx_seq_one_letter_code
_entity_poly.pdbx_strand_id
1 'polypeptide(L)'
;AMNSAAGYEAVRLSPHALRNLAPLGHPNFTAGVGLLVLPATLALVFRPSRFTVRAAWCLALVLQAAMLISSGSRGMVLGIGVGGAFALTAFARHRGWSARRFGAAAAGALVLLAVLVLALPRTRAAAMLALQGKGFGAGDEQRAAMLKVGWAMGADHPWLGQGPGMVPLKYPLYRHTVDGGSDTVLQLHSTPLQLWADTGLAGVAAAAVLFFASLALMWRQTADRDDADIAGLAAGAALAGYGAYALTDYQLDVPLIAALVAAQLALLWRVRGERPVRFLPSAGALVAAGILATAVFATARDWPARRLFAEAMTRLETTGDLAEFEEAIEPIVDLAPNPADYLGAAAAVHLRFLYAGDDPGTREQHAASARLYLDRVLEYNPESEFARTNLGWLTLADAPHEAIIHFRRAIRLAPARSDLFIGLGLAHLRLGEIDAAIDAFAIELLRRPAALTSPFWQAETLAPHLAAAVRRACEIAPRLGPEEAMTRTTRLLLWWLGEAPLPMPVAPSTDTPTQNTPGLAVLARAIATPETRRQLLARYLFIRTGRQPDAADLDTLETLLDELRNDWRAWLRHPAGHRPPFLRLFQRERTAHPMLAGNLDLPVPVDANLAEENDLARLFFGALFPPKGLPSDPAVLHYVAERGL
;
A
#
# COMPACT_ATOMS: atom_id res chain seq x y z
N ALA A 1 -25.69 15.14 15.65
CA ALA A 1 -25.10 15.79 16.84
C ALA A 1 -24.16 14.81 17.55
N MET A 2 -23.09 15.35 18.12
CA MET A 2 -21.96 14.70 18.83
C MET A 2 -22.20 13.33 19.48
N ASN A 3 -21.32 12.37 19.19
CA ASN A 3 -20.65 11.62 20.26
C ASN A 3 -19.26 11.09 19.87
N SER A 4 -18.37 12.03 19.56
CA SER A 4 -16.92 11.79 19.46
C SER A 4 -16.28 11.72 20.85
N ALA A 5 -16.51 10.65 21.64
CA ALA A 5 -15.77 10.39 22.90
C ALA A 5 -16.06 9.00 23.54
N ALA A 6 -15.70 7.88 22.90
CA ALA A 6 -15.49 6.60 23.60
C ALA A 6 -14.61 5.68 22.74
N GLY A 7 -13.48 5.17 23.28
CA GLY A 7 -12.65 4.20 22.55
C GLY A 7 -11.13 4.32 22.69
N TYR A 8 -10.59 5.36 23.34
CA TYR A 8 -9.20 5.35 23.81
C TYR A 8 -9.04 4.54 25.11
N GLU A 9 -9.57 3.31 25.13
CA GLU A 9 -9.13 2.34 26.13
C GLU A 9 -7.68 1.97 25.88
N ALA A 10 -6.93 1.78 26.97
CA ALA A 10 -5.48 1.70 26.93
C ALA A 10 -4.99 0.62 25.94
N VAL A 11 -4.50 1.06 24.78
CA VAL A 11 -3.67 0.26 23.90
C VAL A 11 -2.55 -0.31 24.75
N ARG A 12 -2.63 -1.60 25.08
CA ARG A 12 -1.51 -2.32 25.67
C ARG A 12 -0.41 -2.28 24.62
N LEU A 13 0.49 -1.32 24.78
CA LEU A 13 1.68 -1.08 24.00
C LEU A 13 2.56 -2.33 24.07
N SER A 14 2.24 -3.33 23.24
CA SER A 14 3.18 -4.36 22.88
C SER A 14 4.34 -3.64 22.18
N PRO A 15 5.56 -3.63 22.75
CA PRO A 15 6.71 -2.96 22.13
C PRO A 15 7.10 -3.58 20.77
N HIS A 16 6.42 -4.65 20.38
CA HIS A 16 6.65 -5.44 19.18
C HIS A 16 5.66 -5.12 18.04
N ALA A 17 4.56 -4.39 18.30
CA ALA A 17 3.46 -4.23 17.34
C ALA A 17 3.41 -2.87 16.63
N LEU A 18 3.70 -1.78 17.33
CA LEU A 18 3.54 -0.42 16.81
C LEU A 18 4.82 0.05 16.11
N ARG A 19 4.80 0.09 14.77
CA ARG A 19 5.69 1.00 14.04
C ARG A 19 5.23 2.41 14.39
N ASN A 20 6.16 3.31 14.71
CA ASN A 20 5.80 4.70 14.93
C ASN A 20 5.38 5.34 13.60
N LEU A 21 4.07 5.60 13.45
CA LEU A 21 3.52 6.35 12.32
C LEU A 21 3.80 7.85 12.46
N ALA A 22 3.98 8.36 13.68
CA ALA A 22 4.29 9.76 13.93
C ALA A 22 5.80 10.06 13.73
N PRO A 23 6.17 11.33 13.46
CA PRO A 23 5.29 12.46 13.19
C PRO A 23 4.83 12.56 11.72
N LEU A 24 5.31 11.69 10.82
CA LEU A 24 5.18 11.88 9.35
C LEU A 24 4.18 10.94 8.65
N GLY A 25 3.23 10.35 9.39
CA GLY A 25 2.27 9.36 8.90
C GLY A 25 2.87 8.00 8.49
N HIS A 26 4.15 7.94 8.14
CA HIS A 26 4.80 6.74 7.61
C HIS A 26 6.16 6.47 8.28
N PRO A 27 6.41 5.25 8.81
CA PRO A 27 7.58 5.00 9.66
C PRO A 27 8.91 5.05 8.91
N ASN A 28 8.89 4.84 7.58
CA ASN A 28 10.09 5.01 6.77
C ASN A 28 10.51 6.48 6.68
N PHE A 29 9.56 7.42 6.58
CA PHE A 29 9.87 8.86 6.51
C PHE A 29 10.46 9.33 7.84
N THR A 30 9.89 8.86 8.96
CA THR A 30 10.46 9.02 10.31
C THR A 30 11.91 8.51 10.37
N ALA A 31 12.22 7.35 9.76
CA ALA A 31 13.59 6.85 9.69
C ALA A 31 14.52 7.71 8.80
N GLY A 32 14.02 8.23 7.67
CA GLY A 32 14.77 9.11 6.77
C GLY A 32 15.23 10.41 7.42
N VAL A 33 14.30 11.10 8.12
CA VAL A 33 14.63 12.27 8.95
C VAL A 33 15.63 11.91 10.04
N GLY A 34 15.44 10.76 10.71
CA GLY A 34 16.37 10.27 11.71
C GLY A 34 17.80 10.11 11.18
N LEU A 35 17.99 9.48 10.02
CA LEU A 35 19.28 9.32 9.36
C LEU A 35 19.92 10.66 8.96
N LEU A 36 19.13 11.57 8.38
CA LEU A 36 19.63 12.87 7.89
C LEU A 36 20.08 13.81 9.01
N VAL A 37 19.61 13.63 10.24
CA VAL A 37 19.96 14.50 11.38
C VAL A 37 20.97 13.85 12.34
N LEU A 38 21.02 12.50 12.40
CA LEU A 38 21.78 11.75 13.43
C LEU A 38 23.28 12.15 13.52
N PRO A 39 24.04 12.27 12.42
CA PRO A 39 25.45 12.65 12.50
C PRO A 39 25.67 14.06 13.05
N ALA A 40 24.76 15.01 12.77
CA ALA A 40 24.83 16.36 13.31
C ALA A 40 24.56 16.38 14.82
N THR A 41 23.54 15.66 15.29
CA THR A 41 23.27 15.49 16.74
C THR A 41 24.46 14.87 17.46
N LEU A 42 25.07 13.82 16.90
CA LEU A 42 26.27 13.19 17.45
C LEU A 42 27.45 14.17 17.53
N ALA A 43 27.72 14.92 16.45
CA ALA A 43 28.78 15.93 16.44
C ALA A 43 28.58 17.02 17.51
N LEU A 44 27.32 17.42 17.76
CA LEU A 44 26.98 18.42 18.78
C LEU A 44 27.11 17.89 20.21
N VAL A 45 26.83 16.61 20.48
CA VAL A 45 27.08 15.97 21.79
C VAL A 45 28.57 16.00 22.17
N PHE A 46 29.45 15.76 21.20
CA PHE A 46 30.91 15.77 21.43
C PHE A 46 31.55 17.16 21.30
N ARG A 47 30.80 18.19 20.93
CA ARG A 47 31.31 19.57 20.85
C ARG A 47 31.49 20.18 22.25
N PRO A 48 32.64 20.81 22.56
CA PRO A 48 32.83 21.56 23.81
C PRO A 48 31.71 22.59 24.02
N SER A 49 30.98 22.45 25.13
CA SER A 49 29.77 23.21 25.44
C SER A 49 29.45 23.16 26.94
N ARG A 50 28.55 24.04 27.42
CA ARG A 50 28.06 24.02 28.81
C ARG A 50 27.32 22.71 29.09
N PHE A 51 27.37 22.22 30.34
CA PHE A 51 26.74 20.95 30.74
C PHE A 51 25.26 20.85 30.31
N THR A 52 24.48 21.92 30.52
CA THR A 52 23.05 21.98 30.13
C THR A 52 22.83 21.81 28.64
N VAL A 53 23.67 22.43 27.80
CA VAL A 53 23.61 22.30 26.33
C VAL A 53 23.98 20.89 25.90
N ARG A 54 25.05 20.30 26.48
CA ARG A 54 25.43 18.92 26.20
C ARG A 54 24.35 17.92 26.65
N ALA A 55 23.72 18.15 27.81
CA ALA A 55 22.62 17.33 28.31
C ALA A 55 21.39 17.40 27.39
N ALA A 56 21.06 18.57 26.86
CA ALA A 56 20.00 18.73 25.86
C ALA A 56 20.30 17.95 24.56
N TRP A 57 21.55 17.99 24.06
CA TRP A 57 21.93 17.19 22.89
C TRP A 57 21.95 15.69 23.17
N CYS A 58 22.35 15.25 24.37
CA CYS A 58 22.23 13.86 24.79
C CYS A 58 20.76 13.40 24.83
N LEU A 59 19.85 14.22 25.37
CA LEU A 59 18.42 13.93 25.37
C LEU A 59 17.87 13.85 23.93
N ALA A 60 18.24 14.80 23.06
CA ALA A 60 17.88 14.77 21.65
C ALA A 60 18.37 13.49 20.94
N LEU A 61 19.59 13.04 21.24
CA LEU A 61 20.15 11.79 20.71
C LEU A 61 19.37 10.55 21.21
N VAL A 62 18.96 10.52 22.48
CA VAL A 62 18.14 9.44 23.05
C VAL A 62 16.75 9.40 22.40
N LEU A 63 16.10 10.56 22.25
CA LEU A 63 14.81 10.66 21.57
C LEU A 63 14.92 10.24 20.10
N GLN A 64 15.99 10.65 19.40
CA GLN A 64 16.27 10.26 18.02
C GLN A 64 16.56 8.75 17.88
N ALA A 65 17.28 8.16 18.83
CA ALA A 65 17.51 6.71 18.87
C ALA A 65 16.19 5.95 19.08
N ALA A 66 15.33 6.40 20.01
CA ALA A 66 14.00 5.83 20.21
C ALA A 66 13.11 5.98 18.95
N MET A 67 13.19 7.11 18.25
CA MET A 67 12.50 7.35 16.98
C MET A 67 12.98 6.40 15.87
N LEU A 68 14.29 6.21 15.71
CA LEU A 68 14.87 5.28 14.75
C LEU A 68 14.49 3.82 15.06
N ILE A 69 14.62 3.40 16.32
CA ILE A 69 14.25 2.05 16.81
C ILE A 69 12.76 1.77 16.56
N SER A 70 11.87 2.70 16.93
CA SER A 70 10.42 2.54 16.77
C SER A 70 9.92 2.61 15.32
N SER A 71 10.72 3.10 14.37
CA SER A 71 10.38 3.04 12.93
C SER A 71 10.24 1.61 12.39
N GLY A 72 11.01 0.68 12.95
CA GLY A 72 11.15 -0.69 12.46
C GLY A 72 11.62 -0.80 11.00
N SER A 73 12.23 0.25 10.44
CA SER A 73 12.68 0.28 9.04
C SER A 73 13.92 -0.62 8.83
N ARG A 74 13.91 -1.46 7.78
CA ARG A 74 15.05 -2.32 7.42
C ARG A 74 16.19 -1.50 6.81
N GLY A 75 15.88 -0.59 5.89
CA GLY A 75 16.86 0.27 5.22
C GLY A 75 17.52 1.29 6.15
N MET A 76 16.90 1.60 7.29
CA MET A 76 17.50 2.40 8.36
C MET A 76 18.79 1.78 8.91
N VAL A 77 18.84 0.44 9.05
CA VAL A 77 20.07 -0.26 9.46
C VAL A 77 21.16 -0.12 8.41
N LEU A 78 20.81 -0.25 7.12
CA LEU A 78 21.74 -0.04 6.01
C LEU A 78 22.30 1.39 6.01
N GLY A 79 21.43 2.39 6.23
CA GLY A 79 21.83 3.79 6.35
C GLY A 79 22.75 4.07 7.54
N ILE A 80 22.45 3.53 8.73
CA ILE A 80 23.34 3.64 9.90
C ILE A 80 24.70 2.96 9.61
N GLY A 81 24.69 1.79 8.96
CA GLY A 81 25.91 1.07 8.61
C GLY A 81 26.81 1.85 7.65
N VAL A 82 26.27 2.36 6.54
CA VAL A 82 27.03 3.10 5.52
C VAL A 82 27.46 4.48 6.02
N GLY A 83 26.56 5.24 6.66
CA GLY A 83 26.89 6.54 7.25
C GLY A 83 27.91 6.43 8.39
N GLY A 84 27.78 5.41 9.23
CA GLY A 84 28.73 5.08 10.29
C GLY A 84 30.10 4.66 9.77
N ALA A 85 30.15 3.84 8.70
CA ALA A 85 31.40 3.45 8.06
C ALA A 85 32.13 4.66 7.43
N PHE A 86 31.39 5.59 6.81
CA PHE A 86 31.96 6.85 6.33
C PHE A 86 32.50 7.69 7.49
N ALA A 87 31.71 7.92 8.54
CA ALA A 87 32.11 8.72 9.71
C ALA A 87 33.34 8.13 10.43
N LEU A 88 33.40 6.80 10.61
CA LEU A 88 34.54 6.11 11.18
C LEU A 88 35.80 6.26 10.31
N THR A 89 35.66 6.14 8.99
CA THR A 89 36.77 6.32 8.03
C THR A 89 37.29 7.75 8.05
N ALA A 90 36.40 8.74 8.01
CA ALA A 90 36.74 10.16 8.13
C ALA A 90 37.50 10.46 9.43
N PHE A 91 36.95 10.02 10.56
CA PHE A 91 37.55 10.21 11.87
C PHE A 91 38.92 9.53 12.00
N ALA A 92 39.06 8.30 11.50
CA ALA A 92 40.31 7.55 11.50
C ALA A 92 41.40 8.22 10.64
N ARG A 93 41.05 8.78 9.47
CA ARG A 93 42.00 9.50 8.60
C ARG A 93 42.49 10.80 9.23
N HIS A 94 41.56 11.60 9.77
CA HIS A 94 41.83 12.84 10.48
C HIS A 94 42.68 12.61 11.75
N ARG A 95 42.36 11.57 12.53
CA ARG A 95 43.14 11.20 13.74
C ARG A 95 44.40 10.36 13.45
N GLY A 96 44.78 10.16 12.19
CA GLY A 96 45.99 9.42 11.80
C GLY A 96 46.05 7.98 12.31
N TRP A 97 44.92 7.28 12.40
CA TRP A 97 44.85 5.93 12.96
C TRP A 97 45.61 4.90 12.11
N SER A 98 46.28 3.96 12.78
CA SER A 98 46.89 2.80 12.13
C SER A 98 45.83 1.78 11.69
N ALA A 99 46.14 1.01 10.65
CA ALA A 99 45.23 -0.01 10.10
C ALA A 99 44.71 -1.00 11.16
N ARG A 100 45.54 -1.36 12.16
CA ARG A 100 45.12 -2.22 13.30
C ARG A 100 44.05 -1.56 14.17
N ARG A 101 44.21 -0.27 14.51
CA ARG A 101 43.23 0.49 15.30
C ARG A 101 41.92 0.68 14.53
N PHE A 102 42.02 1.01 13.23
CA PHE A 102 40.86 1.11 12.36
C PHE A 102 40.11 -0.23 12.25
N GLY A 103 40.81 -1.35 12.01
CA GLY A 103 40.22 -2.68 11.94
C GLY A 103 39.50 -3.09 13.23
N ALA A 104 40.08 -2.83 14.39
CA ALA A 104 39.45 -3.09 15.68
C ALA A 104 38.16 -2.25 15.89
N ALA A 105 38.19 -0.97 15.54
CA ALA A 105 37.02 -0.10 15.63
C ALA A 105 35.91 -0.48 14.62
N ALA A 106 36.29 -0.88 13.41
CA ALA A 106 35.36 -1.36 12.38
C ALA A 106 34.70 -2.68 12.80
N ALA A 107 35.46 -3.62 13.38
CA ALA A 107 34.91 -4.85 13.95
C ALA A 107 33.92 -4.56 15.09
N GLY A 108 34.26 -3.63 16.00
CA GLY A 108 33.35 -3.19 17.06
C GLY A 108 32.06 -2.57 16.52
N ALA A 109 32.15 -1.72 15.49
CA ALA A 109 30.99 -1.12 14.84
C ALA A 109 30.10 -2.18 14.14
N LEU A 110 30.69 -3.18 13.49
CA LEU A 110 29.96 -4.31 12.90
C LEU A 110 29.24 -5.15 13.95
N VAL A 111 29.85 -5.42 15.10
CA VAL A 111 29.20 -6.12 16.22
C VAL A 111 28.02 -5.31 16.76
N LEU A 112 28.16 -4.00 16.95
CA LEU A 112 27.05 -3.13 17.38
C LEU A 112 25.91 -3.11 16.36
N LEU A 113 26.22 -3.09 15.05
CA LEU A 113 25.21 -3.16 13.99
C LEU A 113 24.49 -4.52 13.97
N ALA A 114 25.21 -5.62 14.19
CA ALA A 114 24.62 -6.96 14.31
C ALA A 114 23.72 -7.08 15.55
N VAL A 115 24.12 -6.52 16.70
CA VAL A 115 23.28 -6.44 17.90
C VAL A 115 22.00 -5.64 17.62
N LEU A 116 22.09 -4.51 16.92
CA LEU A 116 20.91 -3.72 16.51
C LEU A 116 19.97 -4.52 15.61
N VAL A 117 20.50 -5.25 14.61
CA VAL A 117 19.73 -6.14 13.72
C VAL A 117 18.98 -7.21 14.51
N LEU A 118 19.62 -7.83 15.50
CA LEU A 118 19.06 -8.93 16.31
C LEU A 118 18.10 -8.44 17.41
N ALA A 119 18.30 -7.25 17.94
CA ALA A 119 17.42 -6.63 18.94
C ALA A 119 16.06 -6.24 18.34
N LEU A 120 16.05 -5.73 17.11
CA LEU A 120 14.86 -5.26 16.40
C LEU A 120 14.08 -6.45 15.78
N PRO A 121 12.81 -6.70 16.15
CA PRO A 121 12.09 -7.92 15.72
C PRO A 121 11.97 -8.12 14.20
N ARG A 122 11.71 -7.04 13.44
CA ARG A 122 11.55 -7.12 11.96
C ARG A 122 12.87 -7.39 11.24
N THR A 123 13.97 -6.77 11.66
CA THR A 123 15.30 -7.02 11.06
C THR A 123 15.84 -8.37 11.48
N ARG A 124 15.57 -8.82 12.72
CA ARG A 124 15.86 -10.20 13.16
C ARG A 124 15.10 -11.22 12.32
N ALA A 125 13.79 -11.03 12.12
CA ALA A 125 12.99 -11.92 11.29
C ALA A 125 13.51 -11.98 9.84
N ALA A 126 13.84 -10.83 9.26
CA ALA A 126 14.46 -10.76 7.94
C ALA A 126 15.83 -11.49 7.89
N ALA A 127 16.72 -11.22 8.85
CA ALA A 127 18.02 -11.87 8.92
C ALA A 127 17.90 -13.40 9.06
N MET A 128 16.96 -13.90 9.87
CA MET A 128 16.70 -15.33 10.03
C MET A 128 16.14 -15.98 8.76
N LEU A 129 15.28 -15.29 8.00
CA LEU A 129 14.80 -15.78 6.70
C LEU A 129 15.93 -15.85 5.67
N ALA A 130 16.79 -14.82 5.61
CA ALA A 130 17.94 -14.79 4.72
C ALA A 130 18.94 -15.92 5.04
N LEU A 131 19.22 -16.19 6.32
CA LEU A 131 20.05 -17.31 6.78
C LEU A 131 19.46 -18.69 6.43
N GLN A 132 18.13 -18.78 6.24
CA GLN A 132 17.44 -20.00 5.79
C GLN A 132 17.35 -20.11 4.25
N GLY A 133 17.95 -19.18 3.49
CA GLY A 133 17.85 -19.15 2.03
C GLY A 133 16.44 -18.82 1.51
N LYS A 134 15.53 -18.31 2.36
CA LYS A 134 14.15 -17.97 1.99
C LYS A 134 14.04 -16.50 1.62
N GLY A 135 13.43 -16.22 0.46
CA GLY A 135 13.06 -14.85 0.06
C GLY A 135 12.09 -14.20 1.05
N PHE A 136 12.03 -12.86 1.10
CA PHE A 136 11.35 -12.13 2.18
C PHE A 136 9.82 -11.94 1.94
N GLY A 137 9.15 -12.97 1.41
CA GLY A 137 7.68 -13.06 1.31
C GLY A 137 7.00 -12.04 0.39
N ALA A 138 5.68 -11.87 0.54
CA ALA A 138 4.84 -11.06 -0.36
C ALA A 138 5.27 -9.58 -0.54
N GLY A 139 6.06 -9.04 0.40
CA GLY A 139 6.62 -7.70 0.26
C GLY A 139 7.73 -7.59 -0.81
N ASP A 140 8.37 -8.71 -1.16
CA ASP A 140 9.38 -8.76 -2.22
C ASP A 140 8.76 -8.94 -3.60
N GLU A 141 7.65 -9.68 -3.72
CA GLU A 141 6.89 -9.81 -4.97
C GLU A 141 6.39 -8.45 -5.44
N GLN A 142 5.74 -7.68 -4.55
CA GLN A 142 5.30 -6.32 -4.85
C GLN A 142 6.47 -5.39 -5.22
N ARG A 143 7.64 -5.55 -4.57
CA ARG A 143 8.87 -4.79 -4.90
C ARG A 143 9.47 -5.21 -6.24
N ALA A 144 9.42 -6.49 -6.60
CA ALA A 144 9.84 -6.99 -7.91
C ALA A 144 8.91 -6.50 -9.02
N ALA A 145 7.59 -6.45 -8.76
CA ALA A 145 6.60 -5.84 -9.64
C ALA A 145 6.88 -4.34 -9.84
N MET A 146 7.11 -3.59 -8.74
CA MET A 146 7.54 -2.18 -8.80
C MET A 146 8.85 -2.00 -9.59
N LEU A 147 9.84 -2.89 -9.41
CA LEU A 147 11.10 -2.84 -10.14
C LEU A 147 10.91 -3.00 -11.65
N LYS A 148 10.16 -4.03 -12.07
CA LYS A 148 9.84 -4.32 -13.48
C LYS A 148 9.02 -3.20 -14.12
N VAL A 149 7.95 -2.77 -13.46
CA VAL A 149 7.09 -1.67 -13.95
C VAL A 149 7.84 -0.36 -14.00
N GLY A 150 8.57 0.01 -12.95
CA GLY A 150 9.40 1.22 -12.92
C GLY A 150 10.44 1.25 -14.04
N TRP A 151 11.02 0.08 -14.36
CA TRP A 151 11.93 -0.06 -15.50
C TRP A 151 11.21 0.20 -16.82
N ALA A 152 10.07 -0.46 -17.07
CA ALA A 152 9.26 -0.27 -18.27
C ALA A 152 8.78 1.18 -18.43
N MET A 153 8.32 1.81 -17.35
CA MET A 153 7.87 3.20 -17.33
C MET A 153 8.97 4.16 -17.84
N GLY A 154 10.21 4.02 -17.37
CA GLY A 154 11.31 4.82 -17.90
C GLY A 154 11.75 4.40 -19.30
N ALA A 155 11.68 3.10 -19.64
CA ALA A 155 12.07 2.58 -20.95
C ALA A 155 11.17 3.07 -22.10
N ASP A 156 9.89 3.27 -21.84
CA ASP A 156 8.93 3.85 -22.79
C ASP A 156 9.25 5.33 -23.11
N HIS A 157 9.85 6.07 -22.17
CA HIS A 157 10.18 7.49 -22.30
C HIS A 157 11.63 7.77 -21.83
N PRO A 158 12.65 7.21 -22.51
CA PRO A 158 13.99 7.06 -21.94
C PRO A 158 14.71 8.37 -21.64
N TRP A 159 14.37 9.47 -22.31
CA TRP A 159 15.07 10.75 -22.13
C TRP A 159 14.54 11.59 -20.97
N LEU A 160 13.23 11.71 -20.86
CA LEU A 160 12.55 12.63 -19.91
C LEU A 160 11.67 11.90 -18.89
N GLY A 161 11.59 10.57 -18.96
CA GLY A 161 10.69 9.77 -18.16
C GLY A 161 9.22 10.05 -18.47
N GLN A 162 8.36 9.58 -17.58
CA GLN A 162 6.92 9.71 -17.69
C GLN A 162 6.38 11.10 -17.30
N GLY A 163 7.24 11.94 -16.71
CA GLY A 163 6.95 13.23 -16.09
C GLY A 163 7.20 13.19 -14.57
N PRO A 164 7.71 14.26 -13.93
CA PRO A 164 7.90 14.33 -12.48
C PRO A 164 6.62 13.99 -11.70
N GLY A 165 6.68 12.99 -10.82
CA GLY A 165 5.53 12.56 -10.01
C GLY A 165 4.44 11.81 -10.78
N MET A 166 4.69 11.36 -12.02
CA MET A 166 3.70 10.65 -12.84
C MET A 166 3.62 9.15 -12.54
N VAL A 167 4.55 8.58 -11.75
CA VAL A 167 4.48 7.18 -11.29
C VAL A 167 3.09 6.77 -10.78
N PRO A 168 2.43 7.47 -9.84
CA PRO A 168 1.16 6.98 -9.28
C PRO A 168 0.01 6.98 -10.29
N LEU A 169 0.02 7.94 -11.22
CA LEU A 169 -0.98 8.09 -12.27
C LEU A 169 -0.80 7.09 -13.41
N LYS A 170 0.44 6.79 -13.80
CA LYS A 170 0.74 5.92 -14.94
C LYS A 170 1.07 4.48 -14.59
N TYR A 171 1.51 4.17 -13.37
CA TYR A 171 1.74 2.78 -12.91
C TYR A 171 0.54 1.85 -13.19
N PRO A 172 -0.74 2.28 -13.02
CA PRO A 172 -1.91 1.48 -13.40
C PRO A 172 -1.94 1.02 -14.86
N LEU A 173 -1.32 1.76 -15.79
CA LEU A 173 -1.22 1.39 -17.20
C LEU A 173 -0.22 0.26 -17.45
N TYR A 174 0.75 0.07 -16.55
CA TYR A 174 1.83 -0.92 -16.69
C TYR A 174 1.65 -2.15 -15.78
N ARG A 175 0.92 -2.03 -14.66
CA ARG A 175 0.77 -3.11 -13.64
C ARG A 175 0.31 -4.44 -14.25
N HIS A 176 -0.52 -4.40 -15.28
CA HIS A 176 -1.05 -5.58 -15.99
C HIS A 176 0.02 -6.44 -16.69
N THR A 177 1.24 -5.93 -16.84
CA THR A 177 2.38 -6.64 -17.46
C THR A 177 3.16 -7.51 -16.47
N VAL A 178 2.85 -7.45 -15.17
CA VAL A 178 3.61 -8.12 -14.11
C VAL A 178 2.72 -8.76 -13.05
N ASP A 179 3.17 -9.89 -12.51
CA ASP A 179 2.53 -10.52 -11.37
C ASP A 179 2.85 -9.77 -10.06
N GLY A 180 1.92 -9.77 -9.11
CA GLY A 180 2.11 -9.11 -7.81
C GLY A 180 2.08 -7.58 -7.85
N GLY A 181 1.68 -6.97 -8.98
CA GLY A 181 1.41 -5.54 -9.06
C GLY A 181 0.35 -5.09 -8.05
N SER A 182 0.55 -3.93 -7.44
CA SER A 182 -0.49 -3.30 -6.63
C SER A 182 -1.50 -2.59 -7.54
N ASP A 183 -2.71 -2.32 -7.06
CA ASP A 183 -3.65 -1.51 -7.83
C ASP A 183 -3.02 -0.14 -8.15
N THR A 184 -2.50 0.54 -7.15
CA THR A 184 -1.87 1.86 -7.29
C THR A 184 -0.69 1.95 -6.33
N VAL A 185 0.45 2.46 -6.80
CA VAL A 185 1.63 2.71 -5.95
C VAL A 185 1.94 4.20 -5.93
N LEU A 186 2.13 4.75 -4.73
CA LEU A 186 2.52 6.16 -4.58
C LEU A 186 4.02 6.38 -4.89
N GLN A 187 4.81 5.31 -4.81
CA GLN A 187 6.24 5.31 -5.11
C GLN A 187 6.72 3.90 -5.47
N LEU A 188 7.88 3.80 -6.13
CA LEU A 188 8.50 2.54 -6.52
C LEU A 188 9.46 1.94 -5.46
N HIS A 189 9.52 2.51 -4.25
CA HIS A 189 10.43 2.12 -3.16
C HIS A 189 11.92 2.02 -3.56
N SER A 190 12.37 2.84 -4.51
CA SER A 190 13.78 3.01 -4.84
C SER A 190 13.99 4.34 -5.57
N THR A 191 14.81 5.23 -5.01
CA THR A 191 15.01 6.59 -5.56
C THR A 191 15.63 6.58 -6.96
N PRO A 192 16.66 5.78 -7.30
CA PRO A 192 17.18 5.73 -8.67
C PRO A 192 16.12 5.26 -9.69
N LEU A 193 15.29 4.29 -9.30
CA LEU A 193 14.21 3.78 -10.15
C LEU A 193 13.06 4.77 -10.29
N GLN A 194 12.72 5.49 -9.23
CA GLN A 194 11.74 6.57 -9.25
C GLN A 194 12.20 7.68 -10.21
N LEU A 195 13.46 8.12 -10.10
CA LEU A 195 14.03 9.09 -11.02
C LEU A 195 14.06 8.58 -12.46
N TRP A 196 14.35 7.30 -12.69
CA TRP A 196 14.24 6.68 -14.01
C TRP A 196 12.81 6.74 -14.58
N ALA A 197 11.82 6.31 -13.80
CA ALA A 197 10.43 6.30 -14.23
C ALA A 197 9.85 7.71 -14.44
N ASP A 198 10.10 8.65 -13.52
CA ASP A 198 9.56 10.01 -13.58
C ASP A 198 10.34 10.94 -14.53
N THR A 199 11.68 10.83 -14.59
CA THR A 199 12.57 11.82 -15.22
C THR A 199 13.60 11.28 -16.23
N GLY A 200 13.61 9.96 -16.47
CA GLY A 200 14.43 9.31 -17.50
C GLY A 200 15.93 9.48 -17.30
N LEU A 201 16.70 9.31 -18.38
CA LEU A 201 18.16 9.50 -18.40
C LEU A 201 18.55 10.91 -17.97
N ALA A 202 17.76 11.94 -18.29
CA ALA A 202 18.11 13.33 -17.96
C ALA A 202 18.18 13.56 -16.44
N GLY A 203 17.14 13.16 -15.69
CA GLY A 203 17.12 13.31 -14.24
C GLY A 203 18.05 12.34 -13.52
N VAL A 204 18.19 11.10 -14.01
CA VAL A 204 19.18 10.14 -13.49
C VAL A 204 20.61 10.67 -13.68
N ALA A 205 20.94 11.27 -14.83
CA ALA A 205 22.25 11.87 -15.06
C ALA A 205 22.49 13.09 -14.17
N ALA A 206 21.50 13.98 -13.99
CA ALA A 206 21.60 15.12 -13.09
C ALA A 206 21.83 14.67 -11.62
N ALA A 207 21.10 13.65 -11.17
CA ALA A 207 21.29 13.06 -9.85
C ALA A 207 22.66 12.38 -9.71
N ALA A 208 23.13 11.68 -10.75
CA ALA A 208 24.46 11.07 -10.78
C ALA A 208 25.58 12.12 -10.68
N VAL A 209 25.48 13.25 -11.40
CA VAL A 209 26.44 14.36 -11.29
C VAL A 209 26.48 14.91 -9.85
N LEU A 210 25.33 15.18 -9.24
CA LEU A 210 25.25 15.64 -7.84
C LEU A 210 25.84 14.62 -6.86
N PHE A 211 25.55 13.33 -7.08
CA PHE A 211 26.05 12.22 -6.27
C PHE A 211 27.57 12.08 -6.35
N PHE A 212 28.15 11.99 -7.55
CA PHE A 212 29.59 11.85 -7.74
C PHE A 212 30.37 13.10 -7.33
N ALA A 213 29.83 14.31 -7.56
CA ALA A 213 30.43 15.54 -7.06
C ALA A 213 30.44 15.58 -5.51
N SER A 214 29.35 15.14 -4.87
CA SER A 214 29.27 15.05 -3.40
C SER A 214 30.25 14.00 -2.85
N LEU A 215 30.36 12.82 -3.48
CA LEU A 215 31.38 11.82 -3.12
C LEU A 215 32.81 12.36 -3.26
N ALA A 216 33.11 13.12 -4.33
CA ALA A 216 34.42 13.73 -4.52
C ALA A 216 34.74 14.80 -3.46
N LEU A 217 33.74 15.59 -3.05
CA LEU A 217 33.89 16.56 -1.95
C LEU A 217 34.07 15.86 -0.60
N MET A 218 33.29 14.82 -0.32
CA MET A 218 33.44 13.98 0.87
C MET A 218 34.84 13.37 0.94
N TRP A 219 35.34 12.79 -0.16
CA TRP A 219 36.70 12.26 -0.22
C TRP A 219 37.76 13.32 0.08
N ARG A 220 37.67 14.50 -0.55
CA ARG A 220 38.57 15.64 -0.32
C ARG A 220 38.57 16.08 1.15
N GLN A 221 37.40 16.25 1.77
CA GLN A 221 37.28 16.63 3.18
C GLN A 221 37.85 15.57 4.15
N THR A 222 37.85 14.29 3.77
CA THR A 222 38.51 13.22 4.58
C THR A 222 40.01 13.05 4.31
N ALA A 223 40.54 13.69 3.26
CA ALA A 223 41.96 13.67 2.93
C ALA A 223 42.74 14.80 3.60
N ASP A 224 42.11 15.96 3.79
CA ASP A 224 42.65 17.07 4.57
C ASP A 224 42.66 16.72 6.07
N ARG A 225 43.84 16.84 6.70
CA ARG A 225 44.06 16.47 8.10
C ARG A 225 44.06 17.65 9.05
N ASP A 226 44.44 18.83 8.57
CA ASP A 226 44.74 19.97 9.43
C ASP A 226 43.54 20.92 9.56
N ASP A 227 42.59 20.84 8.62
CA ASP A 227 41.36 21.63 8.63
C ASP A 227 40.13 20.73 8.31
N ALA A 228 39.69 19.89 9.24
CA ALA A 228 38.49 19.07 9.08
C ALA A 228 37.21 19.81 9.49
N ASP A 229 36.33 20.13 8.53
CA ASP A 229 35.02 20.71 8.86
C ASP A 229 34.10 19.63 9.45
N ILE A 230 33.93 19.66 10.77
CA ILE A 230 33.06 18.72 11.49
C ILE A 230 31.62 18.76 10.97
N ALA A 231 31.12 19.92 10.51
CA ALA A 231 29.78 20.03 9.93
C ALA A 231 29.74 19.39 8.53
N GLY A 232 30.77 19.60 7.70
CA GLY A 232 30.90 18.95 6.39
C GLY A 232 31.02 17.43 6.50
N LEU A 233 31.81 16.92 7.45
CA LEU A 233 31.93 15.48 7.72
C LEU A 233 30.63 14.86 8.28
N ALA A 234 29.91 15.57 9.15
CA ALA A 234 28.60 15.14 9.62
C ALA A 234 27.58 15.10 8.48
N ALA A 235 27.56 16.12 7.62
CA ALA A 235 26.72 16.16 6.43
C ALA A 235 27.05 15.04 5.44
N GLY A 236 28.34 14.77 5.20
CA GLY A 236 28.79 13.63 4.40
C GLY A 236 28.33 12.28 4.97
N ALA A 237 28.40 12.08 6.29
CA ALA A 237 27.88 10.88 6.94
C ALA A 237 26.35 10.75 6.80
N ALA A 238 25.62 11.87 6.90
CA ALA A 238 24.17 11.91 6.74
C ALA A 238 23.75 11.56 5.30
N LEU A 239 24.43 12.15 4.31
CA LEU A 239 24.21 11.88 2.88
C LEU A 239 24.63 10.46 2.49
N ALA A 240 25.71 9.92 3.05
CA ALA A 240 26.11 8.52 2.86
C ALA A 240 25.05 7.54 3.37
N GLY A 241 24.56 7.77 4.60
CA GLY A 241 23.53 6.93 5.21
C GLY A 241 22.17 7.05 4.52
N TYR A 242 21.74 8.27 4.22
CA TYR A 242 20.49 8.50 3.49
C TYR A 242 20.58 8.00 2.04
N GLY A 243 21.71 8.20 1.34
CA GLY A 243 21.91 7.69 -0.02
C GLY A 243 21.82 6.17 -0.12
N ALA A 244 22.39 5.45 0.85
CA ALA A 244 22.23 4.00 0.94
C ALA A 244 20.78 3.59 1.27
N TYR A 245 20.08 4.38 2.09
CA TYR A 245 18.67 4.14 2.39
C TYR A 245 17.76 4.36 1.17
N ALA A 246 18.02 5.41 0.40
CA ALA A 246 17.32 5.80 -0.82
C ALA A 246 17.42 4.78 -1.98
N LEU A 247 18.30 3.77 -1.89
CA LEU A 247 18.28 2.62 -2.78
C LEU A 247 17.06 1.70 -2.54
N THR A 248 16.48 1.75 -1.32
CA THR A 248 15.46 0.82 -0.80
C THR A 248 14.12 1.48 -0.44
N ASP A 249 14.02 2.80 -0.69
CA ASP A 249 12.84 3.64 -0.50
C ASP A 249 12.94 4.89 -1.39
N TYR A 250 11.81 5.57 -1.66
CA TYR A 250 11.80 6.93 -2.22
C TYR A 250 11.10 7.88 -1.22
N GLN A 251 11.66 9.07 -1.03
CA GLN A 251 11.22 10.01 0.02
C GLN A 251 11.43 11.50 -0.35
N LEU A 252 11.78 11.80 -1.61
CA LEU A 252 12.05 13.18 -2.06
C LEU A 252 10.75 13.93 -2.42
N ASP A 253 9.64 13.21 -2.48
CA ASP A 253 8.25 13.71 -2.45
C ASP A 253 7.87 14.33 -1.10
N VAL A 254 8.54 13.96 0.00
CA VAL A 254 8.29 14.53 1.33
C VAL A 254 9.08 15.85 1.49
N PRO A 255 8.44 17.03 1.57
CA PRO A 255 9.13 18.32 1.52
C PRO A 255 10.18 18.51 2.64
N LEU A 256 9.89 18.00 3.84
CA LEU A 256 10.84 18.02 4.96
C LEU A 256 12.12 17.22 4.68
N ILE A 257 12.00 16.06 4.03
CA ILE A 257 13.14 15.20 3.73
C ILE A 257 13.94 15.81 2.58
N ALA A 258 13.29 16.30 1.53
CA ALA A 258 13.94 17.04 0.45
C ALA A 258 14.71 18.28 0.98
N ALA A 259 14.10 19.06 1.88
CA ALA A 259 14.74 20.21 2.52
C ALA A 259 15.94 19.80 3.40
N LEU A 260 15.85 18.69 4.14
CA LEU A 260 16.98 18.17 4.93
C LEU A 260 18.12 17.67 4.02
N VAL A 261 17.83 16.97 2.92
CA VAL A 261 18.84 16.57 1.93
C VAL A 261 19.53 17.80 1.33
N ALA A 262 18.76 18.82 0.95
CA ALA A 262 19.31 20.09 0.46
C ALA A 262 20.17 20.81 1.50
N ALA A 263 19.77 20.81 2.77
CA ALA A 263 20.56 21.38 3.86
C ALA A 263 21.87 20.63 4.09
N GLN A 264 21.87 19.29 4.05
CA GLN A 264 23.11 18.51 4.15
C GLN A 264 24.02 18.71 2.92
N LEU A 265 23.45 18.81 1.71
CA LEU A 265 24.22 19.16 0.52
C LEU A 265 24.86 20.56 0.66
N ALA A 266 24.11 21.56 1.15
CA ALA A 266 24.64 22.91 1.38
C ALA A 266 25.75 22.94 2.45
N LEU A 267 25.64 22.15 3.52
CA LEU A 267 26.70 22.00 4.54
C LEU A 267 27.95 21.32 3.98
N LEU A 268 27.79 20.27 3.16
CA LEU A 268 28.89 19.58 2.50
C LEU A 268 29.59 20.47 1.46
N TRP A 269 28.83 21.22 0.67
CA TRP A 269 29.31 22.10 -0.40
C TRP A 269 29.74 23.50 0.07
N ARG A 270 29.73 23.76 1.38
CA ARG A 270 30.09 25.07 1.95
C ARG A 270 31.52 25.45 1.58
N VAL A 271 31.66 26.41 0.68
CA VAL A 271 32.96 26.96 0.26
C VAL A 271 33.63 27.63 1.45
N ARG A 272 34.87 27.24 1.76
CA ARG A 272 35.69 27.95 2.74
C ARG A 272 36.18 29.28 2.15
N GLY A 273 35.91 30.37 2.86
CA GLY A 273 36.30 31.73 2.51
C GLY A 273 35.10 32.61 2.21
N GLU A 274 35.05 33.76 2.87
CA GLU A 274 34.04 34.81 2.65
C GLU A 274 34.29 35.49 1.29
N ARG A 275 33.75 34.90 0.22
CA ARG A 275 33.48 35.65 -1.01
C ARG A 275 32.06 36.19 -0.92
N PRO A 276 31.85 37.52 -0.91
CA PRO A 276 30.50 38.07 -0.94
C PRO A 276 29.81 37.59 -2.21
N VAL A 277 28.76 36.79 -2.05
CA VAL A 277 27.94 36.30 -3.16
C VAL A 277 27.23 37.50 -3.76
N ARG A 278 27.78 38.06 -4.84
CA ARG A 278 27.07 39.04 -5.65
C ARG A 278 25.83 38.35 -6.20
N PHE A 279 24.66 38.81 -5.77
CA PHE A 279 23.35 38.27 -6.12
C PHE A 279 22.95 38.68 -7.55
N LEU A 280 23.83 38.47 -8.54
CA LEU A 280 23.36 38.32 -9.91
C LEU A 280 22.55 37.02 -9.94
N PRO A 281 21.32 37.02 -10.48
CA PRO A 281 20.57 35.79 -10.63
C PRO A 281 21.32 34.90 -11.61
N SER A 282 21.97 33.86 -11.10
CA SER A 282 22.55 32.82 -11.94
C SER A 282 21.42 32.18 -12.76
N ALA A 283 21.75 31.60 -13.92
CA ALA A 283 20.74 30.90 -14.72
C ALA A 283 19.98 29.84 -13.89
N GLY A 284 20.66 29.17 -12.95
CA GLY A 284 20.03 28.25 -11.99
C GLY A 284 19.05 28.91 -11.02
N ALA A 285 19.30 30.13 -10.56
CA ALA A 285 18.36 30.87 -9.71
C ALA A 285 17.09 31.27 -10.49
N LEU A 286 17.22 31.67 -11.76
CA LEU A 286 16.09 31.96 -12.64
C LEU A 286 15.28 30.69 -12.95
N VAL A 287 15.94 29.56 -13.21
CA VAL A 287 15.28 28.26 -13.42
C VAL A 287 14.54 27.81 -12.16
N ALA A 288 15.16 27.90 -10.97
CA ALA A 288 14.51 27.56 -9.71
C ALA A 288 13.30 28.45 -9.41
N ALA A 289 13.41 29.77 -9.67
CA ALA A 289 12.29 30.70 -9.55
C ALA A 289 11.17 30.39 -10.56
N GLY A 290 11.52 30.01 -11.80
CA GLY A 290 10.55 29.59 -12.82
C GLY A 290 9.79 28.31 -12.44
N ILE A 291 10.50 27.29 -11.91
CA ILE A 291 9.89 26.05 -11.41
C ILE A 291 8.94 26.36 -10.24
N LEU A 292 9.38 27.16 -9.27
CA LEU A 292 8.54 27.57 -8.13
C LEU A 292 7.33 28.39 -8.58
N ALA A 293 7.51 29.35 -9.49
CA ALA A 293 6.41 30.14 -10.05
C ALA A 293 5.41 29.27 -10.81
N THR A 294 5.87 28.23 -11.52
CA THR A 294 5.01 27.27 -12.23
C THR A 294 4.19 26.44 -11.25
N ALA A 295 4.82 25.94 -10.18
CA ALA A 295 4.13 25.19 -9.13
C ALA A 295 3.10 26.07 -8.40
N VAL A 296 3.48 27.29 -8.00
CA VAL A 296 2.57 28.26 -7.36
C VAL A 296 1.42 28.63 -8.30
N PHE A 297 1.66 28.85 -9.59
CA PHE A 297 0.62 29.16 -10.57
C PHE A 297 -0.35 27.98 -10.78
N ALA A 298 0.16 26.74 -10.89
CA ALA A 298 -0.68 25.56 -11.00
C ALA A 298 -1.59 25.37 -9.78
N THR A 299 -1.03 25.46 -8.56
CA THR A 299 -1.80 25.37 -7.32
C THR A 299 -2.79 26.53 -7.18
N ALA A 300 -2.40 27.76 -7.53
CA ALA A 300 -3.26 28.94 -7.44
C ALA A 300 -4.46 28.89 -8.41
N ARG A 301 -4.33 28.20 -9.55
CA ARG A 301 -5.45 27.99 -10.48
C ARG A 301 -6.49 26.98 -9.96
N ASP A 302 -6.05 25.95 -9.25
CA ASP A 302 -6.94 24.92 -8.69
C ASP A 302 -7.54 25.32 -7.32
N TRP A 303 -6.89 26.26 -6.61
CA TRP A 303 -7.32 26.74 -5.30
C TRP A 303 -8.80 27.18 -5.20
N PRO A 304 -9.40 27.92 -6.16
CA PRO A 304 -10.82 28.27 -6.11
C PRO A 304 -11.74 27.06 -6.13
N ALA A 305 -11.45 26.06 -6.98
CA ALA A 305 -12.22 24.82 -7.09
C ALA A 305 -12.12 23.99 -5.81
N ARG A 306 -10.90 23.84 -5.25
CA ARG A 306 -10.68 23.17 -3.94
C ARG A 306 -11.50 23.82 -2.83
N ARG A 307 -11.44 25.15 -2.74
CA ARG A 307 -12.15 25.91 -1.70
C ARG A 307 -13.66 25.72 -1.80
N LEU A 308 -14.23 25.88 -3.00
CA LEU A 308 -15.67 25.71 -3.21
C LEU A 308 -16.12 24.27 -2.94
N PHE A 309 -15.33 23.26 -3.34
CA PHE A 309 -15.61 21.86 -3.03
C PHE A 309 -15.57 21.58 -1.53
N ALA A 310 -14.59 22.11 -0.81
CA ALA A 310 -14.52 21.98 0.66
C ALA A 310 -15.68 22.69 1.36
N GLU A 311 -16.10 23.87 0.88
CA GLU A 311 -17.29 24.59 1.37
C GLU A 311 -18.61 23.85 1.05
N ALA A 312 -18.70 23.16 -0.09
CA ALA A 312 -19.84 22.31 -0.45
C ALA A 312 -19.89 21.04 0.41
N MET A 313 -18.77 20.33 0.57
CA MET A 313 -18.66 19.15 1.45
C MET A 313 -18.99 19.50 2.90
N THR A 314 -18.47 20.62 3.42
CA THR A 314 -18.75 21.07 4.79
C THR A 314 -20.24 21.36 4.99
N ARG A 315 -20.92 21.95 3.98
CA ARG A 315 -22.38 22.15 4.02
C ARG A 315 -23.11 20.81 4.00
N LEU A 316 -22.80 19.91 3.07
CA LEU A 316 -23.38 18.56 3.00
C LEU A 316 -23.24 17.80 4.34
N GLU A 317 -22.06 17.83 4.98
CA GLU A 317 -21.81 17.18 6.26
C GLU A 317 -22.56 17.81 7.46
N THR A 318 -22.92 19.10 7.37
CA THR A 318 -23.56 19.84 8.47
C THR A 318 -25.08 19.97 8.31
N THR A 319 -25.59 20.05 7.08
CA THR A 319 -27.02 20.21 6.77
C THR A 319 -27.67 18.90 6.30
N GLY A 320 -26.90 18.02 5.65
CA GLY A 320 -27.43 16.87 4.91
C GLY A 320 -28.05 17.23 3.55
N ASP A 321 -27.96 18.49 3.11
CA ASP A 321 -28.54 18.93 1.84
C ASP A 321 -27.66 18.52 0.66
N LEU A 322 -28.15 17.54 -0.11
CA LEU A 322 -27.47 17.04 -1.29
C LEU A 322 -27.75 17.89 -2.54
N ALA A 323 -28.86 18.62 -2.59
CA ALA A 323 -29.18 19.48 -3.73
C ALA A 323 -28.25 20.70 -3.75
N GLU A 324 -27.99 21.32 -2.60
CA GLU A 324 -27.01 22.40 -2.47
C GLU A 324 -25.58 21.93 -2.85
N PHE A 325 -25.26 20.65 -2.59
CA PHE A 325 -24.00 20.05 -3.03
C PHE A 325 -23.97 19.82 -4.56
N GLU A 326 -25.01 19.26 -5.16
CA GLU A 326 -25.13 19.06 -6.61
C GLU A 326 -25.05 20.40 -7.38
N GLU A 327 -25.73 21.45 -6.92
CA GLU A 327 -25.67 22.81 -7.49
C GLU A 327 -24.26 23.41 -7.45
N ALA A 328 -23.46 23.07 -6.43
CA ALA A 328 -22.09 23.56 -6.30
C ALA A 328 -21.10 22.90 -7.28
N ILE A 329 -21.43 21.75 -7.88
CA ILE A 329 -20.49 21.00 -8.74
C ILE A 329 -20.15 21.74 -10.03
N GLU A 330 -21.11 22.37 -10.71
CA GLU A 330 -20.81 23.01 -12.01
C GLU A 330 -19.84 24.19 -11.89
N PRO A 331 -20.01 25.13 -10.94
CA PRO A 331 -19.01 26.17 -10.67
C PRO A 331 -17.62 25.62 -10.31
N ILE A 332 -17.54 24.46 -9.66
CA ILE A 332 -16.27 23.79 -9.34
C ILE A 332 -15.63 23.24 -10.61
N VAL A 333 -16.41 22.60 -11.49
CA VAL A 333 -15.96 22.07 -12.79
C VAL A 333 -15.43 23.20 -13.69
N ASP A 334 -16.13 24.33 -13.78
CA ASP A 334 -15.72 25.50 -14.57
C ASP A 334 -14.37 26.10 -14.11
N LEU A 335 -14.07 26.00 -12.81
CA LEU A 335 -12.83 26.53 -12.21
C LEU A 335 -11.69 25.52 -12.19
N ALA A 336 -11.99 24.21 -12.17
CA ALA A 336 -11.02 23.15 -11.99
C ALA A 336 -10.12 22.92 -13.23
N PRO A 337 -8.79 22.98 -13.09
CA PRO A 337 -7.88 22.53 -14.16
C PRO A 337 -7.98 21.03 -14.47
N ASN A 338 -8.46 20.22 -13.52
CA ASN A 338 -8.79 18.81 -13.70
C ASN A 338 -10.17 18.48 -13.11
N PRO A 339 -11.28 18.65 -13.88
CA PRO A 339 -12.63 18.39 -13.38
C PRO A 339 -12.89 16.93 -12.97
N ALA A 340 -12.15 15.98 -13.55
CA ALA A 340 -12.36 14.54 -13.34
C ALA A 340 -12.29 14.12 -11.86
N ASP A 341 -11.42 14.75 -11.07
CA ASP A 341 -11.24 14.40 -9.66
C ASP A 341 -12.44 14.83 -8.81
N TYR A 342 -12.99 16.03 -9.08
CA TYR A 342 -14.17 16.57 -8.41
C TYR A 342 -15.45 15.84 -8.84
N LEU A 343 -15.60 15.54 -10.13
CA LEU A 343 -16.70 14.72 -10.64
C LEU A 343 -16.65 13.30 -10.06
N GLY A 344 -15.47 12.72 -9.93
CA GLY A 344 -15.28 11.42 -9.27
C GLY A 344 -15.62 11.45 -7.78
N ALA A 345 -15.28 12.53 -7.08
CA ALA A 345 -15.67 12.73 -5.69
C ALA A 345 -17.18 12.95 -5.54
N ALA A 346 -17.83 13.72 -6.43
CA ALA A 346 -19.28 13.89 -6.46
C ALA A 346 -19.99 12.55 -6.69
N ALA A 347 -19.57 11.77 -7.70
CA ALA A 347 -20.07 10.41 -7.90
C ALA A 347 -19.93 9.55 -6.64
N ALA A 348 -18.78 9.61 -5.96
CA ALA A 348 -18.53 8.85 -4.74
C ALA A 348 -19.47 9.21 -3.57
N VAL A 349 -19.91 10.47 -3.48
CA VAL A 349 -20.94 10.88 -2.50
C VAL A 349 -22.24 10.12 -2.77
N HIS A 350 -22.75 10.13 -4.01
CA HIS A 350 -23.96 9.39 -4.37
C HIS A 350 -23.79 7.87 -4.20
N LEU A 351 -22.62 7.31 -4.53
CA LEU A 351 -22.33 5.89 -4.31
C LEU A 351 -22.45 5.49 -2.83
N ARG A 352 -22.07 6.35 -1.87
CA ARG A 352 -22.24 6.09 -0.42
C ARG A 352 -23.72 6.04 -0.01
N PHE A 353 -24.60 6.79 -0.68
CA PHE A 353 -26.03 6.83 -0.35
C PHE A 353 -26.86 5.68 -0.96
N LEU A 354 -26.34 4.94 -1.96
CA LEU A 354 -27.03 3.80 -2.59
C LEU A 354 -27.63 2.80 -1.60
N TYR A 355 -26.96 2.57 -0.47
CA TYR A 355 -27.37 1.60 0.56
C TYR A 355 -27.70 2.24 1.92
N ALA A 356 -27.81 3.57 1.98
CA ALA A 356 -28.03 4.30 3.23
C ALA A 356 -29.53 4.48 3.60
N GLY A 357 -30.45 4.13 2.69
CA GLY A 357 -31.89 4.21 2.89
C GLY A 357 -32.65 3.00 2.36
N ASP A 358 -33.83 2.77 2.93
CA ASP A 358 -34.74 1.65 2.59
C ASP A 358 -35.64 1.93 1.36
N ASP A 359 -35.75 3.19 0.92
CA ASP A 359 -36.59 3.57 -0.23
C ASP A 359 -35.91 3.26 -1.58
N PRO A 360 -36.53 2.44 -2.46
CA PRO A 360 -36.00 2.15 -3.79
C PRO A 360 -35.87 3.37 -4.70
N GLY A 361 -36.78 4.35 -4.63
CA GLY A 361 -36.76 5.53 -5.49
C GLY A 361 -35.53 6.41 -5.23
N THR A 362 -35.22 6.63 -3.95
CA THR A 362 -34.02 7.31 -3.48
C THR A 362 -32.74 6.60 -3.97
N ARG A 363 -32.70 5.26 -3.93
CA ARG A 363 -31.57 4.48 -4.47
C ARG A 363 -31.40 4.68 -5.99
N GLU A 364 -32.48 4.66 -6.75
CA GLU A 364 -32.47 4.88 -8.20
C GLU A 364 -31.98 6.30 -8.55
N GLN A 365 -32.41 7.31 -7.80
CA GLN A 365 -31.93 8.69 -7.95
C GLN A 365 -30.42 8.80 -7.69
N HIS A 366 -29.90 8.24 -6.59
CA HIS A 366 -28.45 8.25 -6.34
C HIS A 366 -27.68 7.46 -7.39
N ALA A 367 -28.21 6.35 -7.91
CA ALA A 367 -27.60 5.61 -9.02
C ALA A 367 -27.55 6.44 -10.32
N ALA A 368 -28.60 7.21 -10.61
CA ALA A 368 -28.67 8.10 -11.77
C ALA A 368 -27.67 9.27 -11.67
N SER A 369 -27.61 10.00 -10.55
CA SER A 369 -26.61 11.06 -10.33
C SER A 369 -25.18 10.48 -10.33
N ALA A 370 -24.95 9.31 -9.71
CA ALA A 370 -23.64 8.65 -9.76
C ALA A 370 -23.23 8.33 -11.21
N ARG A 371 -24.12 7.74 -12.02
CA ARG A 371 -23.85 7.47 -13.44
C ARG A 371 -23.51 8.75 -14.21
N LEU A 372 -24.34 9.79 -14.07
CA LEU A 372 -24.12 11.10 -14.73
C LEU A 372 -22.71 11.66 -14.43
N TYR A 373 -22.30 11.67 -13.17
CA TYR A 373 -20.97 12.15 -12.81
C TYR A 373 -19.85 11.24 -13.31
N LEU A 374 -20.01 9.91 -13.27
CA LEU A 374 -19.01 8.96 -13.78
C LEU A 374 -18.85 9.01 -15.31
N ASP A 375 -19.93 9.26 -16.05
CA ASP A 375 -19.87 9.49 -17.50
C ASP A 375 -19.10 10.78 -17.82
N ARG A 376 -19.35 11.88 -17.09
CA ARG A 376 -18.54 13.10 -17.19
C ARG A 376 -17.08 12.87 -16.79
N VAL A 377 -16.77 12.00 -15.82
CA VAL A 377 -15.38 11.60 -15.53
C VAL A 377 -14.72 10.98 -16.77
N LEU A 378 -15.45 10.20 -17.58
CA LEU A 378 -14.91 9.61 -18.81
C LEU A 378 -14.70 10.62 -19.95
N GLU A 379 -15.39 11.77 -19.95
CA GLU A 379 -15.14 12.86 -20.91
C GLU A 379 -13.74 13.46 -20.72
N TYR A 380 -13.32 13.67 -19.46
CA TYR A 380 -12.01 14.22 -19.11
C TYR A 380 -10.92 13.14 -18.95
N ASN A 381 -11.29 11.93 -18.51
CA ASN A 381 -10.40 10.79 -18.30
C ASN A 381 -11.02 9.47 -18.79
N PRO A 382 -10.93 9.16 -20.10
CA PRO A 382 -11.53 7.95 -20.70
C PRO A 382 -11.02 6.61 -20.11
N GLU A 383 -9.86 6.65 -19.45
CA GLU A 383 -9.16 5.52 -18.82
C GLU A 383 -9.31 5.52 -17.28
N SER A 384 -10.28 6.27 -16.75
CA SER A 384 -10.66 6.20 -15.35
C SER A 384 -11.23 4.82 -15.02
N GLU A 385 -10.39 3.94 -14.46
CA GLU A 385 -10.83 2.64 -13.93
C GLU A 385 -11.92 2.80 -12.86
N PHE A 386 -11.89 3.89 -12.07
CA PHE A 386 -12.96 4.22 -11.12
C PHE A 386 -14.30 4.41 -11.82
N ALA A 387 -14.35 5.20 -12.90
CA ALA A 387 -15.57 5.37 -13.67
C ALA A 387 -16.01 4.05 -14.32
N ARG A 388 -15.11 3.36 -15.03
CA ARG A 388 -15.43 2.09 -15.72
C ARG A 388 -15.96 1.01 -14.78
N THR A 389 -15.33 0.80 -13.63
CA THR A 389 -15.80 -0.20 -12.65
C THR A 389 -17.20 0.11 -12.16
N ASN A 390 -17.48 1.37 -11.80
CA ASN A 390 -18.77 1.74 -11.22
C ASN A 390 -19.88 1.84 -12.27
N LEU A 391 -19.60 2.35 -13.46
CA LEU A 391 -20.55 2.32 -14.59
C LEU A 391 -20.92 0.89 -14.97
N GLY A 392 -19.96 -0.05 -14.95
CA GLY A 392 -20.24 -1.48 -15.15
C GLY A 392 -21.27 -2.03 -14.15
N TRP A 393 -21.10 -1.71 -12.86
CA TRP A 393 -22.04 -2.13 -11.81
C TRP A 393 -23.41 -1.41 -11.89
N LEU A 394 -23.42 -0.11 -12.17
CA LEU A 394 -24.66 0.69 -12.26
C LEU A 394 -25.48 0.37 -13.52
N THR A 395 -24.85 -0.06 -14.62
CA THR A 395 -25.53 -0.43 -15.87
C THR A 395 -25.91 -1.92 -15.95
N LEU A 396 -25.39 -2.76 -15.04
CA LEU A 396 -25.57 -4.21 -15.05
C LEU A 396 -27.04 -4.67 -15.13
N ALA A 397 -27.95 -3.95 -14.47
CA ALA A 397 -29.37 -4.29 -14.39
C ALA A 397 -30.17 -3.91 -15.65
N ASP A 398 -29.81 -2.83 -16.34
CA ASP A 398 -30.64 -2.28 -17.42
C ASP A 398 -29.99 -2.43 -18.80
N ALA A 399 -28.67 -2.32 -18.87
CA ALA A 399 -27.88 -2.36 -20.09
C ALA A 399 -26.68 -3.33 -19.96
N PRO A 400 -26.92 -4.65 -19.88
CA PRO A 400 -25.85 -5.63 -19.65
C PRO A 400 -24.78 -5.66 -20.76
N HIS A 401 -25.12 -5.33 -22.01
CA HIS A 401 -24.13 -5.13 -23.08
C HIS A 401 -23.19 -3.95 -22.80
N GLU A 402 -23.69 -2.86 -22.22
CA GLU A 402 -22.88 -1.70 -21.84
C GLU A 402 -21.99 -2.03 -20.63
N ALA A 403 -22.56 -2.74 -19.65
CA ALA A 403 -21.82 -3.24 -18.50
C ALA A 403 -20.61 -4.09 -18.91
N ILE A 404 -20.76 -4.97 -19.91
CA ILE A 404 -19.64 -5.75 -20.49
C ILE A 404 -18.55 -4.83 -21.05
N ILE A 405 -18.90 -3.78 -21.80
CA ILE A 405 -17.92 -2.83 -22.36
C ILE A 405 -17.13 -2.14 -21.24
N HIS A 406 -17.82 -1.68 -20.20
CA HIS A 406 -17.19 -1.04 -19.05
C HIS A 406 -16.32 -2.00 -18.23
N PHE A 407 -16.80 -3.21 -17.92
CA PHE A 407 -16.02 -4.24 -17.23
C PHE A 407 -14.80 -4.67 -18.06
N ARG A 408 -14.91 -4.85 -19.39
CA ARG A 408 -13.76 -5.12 -20.27
C ARG A 408 -12.71 -4.01 -20.28
N ARG A 409 -13.11 -2.74 -20.13
CA ARG A 409 -12.13 -1.65 -19.97
C ARG A 409 -11.50 -1.65 -18.59
N ALA A 410 -12.30 -1.84 -17.53
CA ALA A 410 -11.81 -1.97 -16.16
C ALA A 410 -10.83 -3.14 -15.99
N ILE A 411 -11.12 -4.33 -16.56
CA ILE A 411 -10.25 -5.52 -16.50
C ILE A 411 -8.93 -5.28 -17.22
N ARG A 412 -8.93 -4.64 -18.39
CA ARG A 412 -7.69 -4.25 -19.09
C ARG A 412 -6.84 -3.28 -18.27
N LEU A 413 -7.47 -2.40 -17.50
CA LEU A 413 -6.77 -1.45 -16.63
C LEU A 413 -6.30 -2.12 -15.33
N ALA A 414 -7.09 -3.03 -14.74
CA ALA A 414 -6.88 -3.62 -13.42
C ALA A 414 -7.28 -5.12 -13.38
N PRO A 415 -6.49 -6.04 -13.99
CA PRO A 415 -6.86 -7.46 -14.03
C PRO A 415 -6.95 -8.09 -12.63
N ALA A 416 -6.22 -7.53 -11.66
CA ALA A 416 -6.22 -7.94 -10.26
C ALA A 416 -7.37 -7.38 -9.40
N ARG A 417 -8.21 -6.49 -9.94
CA ARG A 417 -9.26 -5.83 -9.16
C ARG A 417 -10.45 -6.75 -8.89
N SER A 418 -10.89 -6.73 -7.64
CA SER A 418 -12.16 -7.31 -7.19
C SER A 418 -12.26 -8.78 -7.54
N ASP A 419 -13.39 -9.32 -7.98
CA ASP A 419 -14.76 -8.83 -8.29
C ASP A 419 -15.09 -8.07 -9.60
N LEU A 420 -14.13 -7.68 -10.46
CA LEU A 420 -14.48 -7.29 -11.85
C LEU A 420 -15.00 -8.46 -12.70
N PHE A 421 -14.44 -9.64 -12.50
CA PHE A 421 -14.86 -10.85 -13.19
C PHE A 421 -16.21 -11.38 -12.70
N ILE A 422 -16.62 -11.04 -11.47
CA ILE A 422 -17.99 -11.26 -10.99
C ILE A 422 -18.96 -10.39 -11.79
N GLY A 423 -18.68 -9.09 -11.92
CA GLY A 423 -19.52 -8.16 -12.70
C GLY A 423 -19.65 -8.57 -14.17
N LEU A 424 -18.53 -8.95 -14.81
CA LEU A 424 -18.52 -9.47 -16.18
C LEU A 424 -19.34 -10.76 -16.31
N GLY A 425 -19.15 -11.71 -15.39
CA GLY A 425 -19.88 -12.99 -15.39
C GLY A 425 -21.39 -12.81 -15.19
N LEU A 426 -21.79 -11.88 -14.31
CA LEU A 426 -23.20 -11.49 -14.15
C LEU A 426 -23.77 -10.87 -15.42
N ALA A 427 -23.02 -10.00 -16.10
CA ALA A 427 -23.50 -9.34 -17.31
C ALA A 427 -23.73 -10.35 -18.46
N HIS A 428 -22.80 -11.27 -18.68
CA HIS A 428 -22.98 -12.38 -19.62
C HIS A 428 -24.14 -13.31 -19.22
N LEU A 429 -24.29 -13.62 -17.93
CA LEU A 429 -25.39 -14.45 -17.43
C LEU A 429 -26.76 -13.82 -17.72
N ARG A 430 -26.89 -12.50 -17.59
CA ARG A 430 -28.12 -11.76 -17.93
C ARG A 430 -28.44 -11.74 -19.43
N LEU A 431 -27.44 -11.90 -20.29
CA LEU A 431 -27.61 -12.09 -21.74
C LEU A 431 -27.87 -13.55 -22.14
N GLY A 432 -27.83 -14.50 -21.20
CA GLY A 432 -27.90 -15.93 -21.50
C GLY A 432 -26.61 -16.52 -22.06
N GLU A 433 -25.50 -15.79 -22.02
CA GLU A 433 -24.18 -16.19 -22.54
C GLU A 433 -23.44 -17.07 -21.51
N ILE A 434 -24.03 -18.22 -21.18
CA ILE A 434 -23.67 -19.04 -20.00
C ILE A 434 -22.19 -19.49 -19.99
N ASP A 435 -21.61 -19.86 -21.13
CA ASP A 435 -20.20 -20.31 -21.19
C ASP A 435 -19.22 -19.16 -20.90
N ALA A 436 -19.54 -17.93 -21.36
CA ALA A 436 -18.76 -16.74 -21.07
C ALA A 436 -18.89 -16.31 -19.60
N ALA A 437 -20.09 -16.44 -19.02
CA ALA A 437 -20.31 -16.23 -17.59
C ALA A 437 -19.49 -17.21 -16.73
N ILE A 438 -19.49 -18.49 -17.11
CA ILE A 438 -18.71 -19.55 -16.45
C ILE A 438 -17.20 -19.28 -16.54
N ASP A 439 -16.68 -18.80 -17.67
CA ASP A 439 -15.27 -18.40 -17.78
C ASP A 439 -14.90 -17.23 -16.88
N ALA A 440 -15.71 -16.17 -16.87
CA ALA A 440 -15.46 -15.01 -16.01
C ALA A 440 -15.47 -15.44 -14.52
N PHE A 441 -16.48 -16.19 -14.10
CA PHE A 441 -16.53 -16.75 -12.74
C PHE A 441 -15.37 -17.70 -12.42
N ALA A 442 -14.91 -18.51 -13.39
CA ALA A 442 -13.74 -19.36 -13.23
C ALA A 442 -12.46 -18.56 -12.98
N ILE A 443 -12.26 -17.46 -13.71
CA ILE A 443 -11.13 -16.55 -13.51
C ILE A 443 -11.20 -15.91 -12.11
N GLU A 444 -12.37 -15.41 -11.68
CA GLU A 444 -12.55 -14.89 -10.31
C GLU A 444 -12.17 -15.92 -9.26
N LEU A 445 -12.64 -17.17 -9.38
CA LEU A 445 -12.37 -18.23 -8.42
C LEU A 445 -10.88 -18.63 -8.37
N LEU A 446 -10.13 -18.47 -9.46
CA LEU A 446 -8.67 -18.63 -9.45
C LEU A 446 -7.96 -17.42 -8.85
N ARG A 447 -8.39 -16.19 -9.16
CA ARG A 447 -7.79 -14.94 -8.67
C ARG A 447 -8.06 -14.66 -7.20
N ARG A 448 -9.25 -15.04 -6.73
CA ARG A 448 -9.71 -14.94 -5.34
C ARG A 448 -10.45 -16.22 -4.94
N PRO A 449 -9.74 -17.31 -4.59
CA PRO A 449 -10.38 -18.54 -4.12
C PRO A 449 -11.22 -18.38 -2.85
N ALA A 450 -11.05 -17.30 -2.09
CA ALA A 450 -11.92 -16.92 -0.98
C ALA A 450 -13.34 -16.50 -1.41
N ALA A 451 -13.52 -16.01 -2.65
CA ALA A 451 -14.83 -15.68 -3.22
C ALA A 451 -15.75 -16.91 -3.34
N LEU A 452 -15.18 -18.12 -3.36
CA LEU A 452 -15.90 -19.40 -3.29
C LEU A 452 -16.82 -19.52 -2.06
N THR A 453 -16.45 -18.87 -0.96
CA THR A 453 -17.22 -18.87 0.29
C THR A 453 -18.24 -17.75 0.40
N SER A 454 -18.28 -16.84 -0.58
CA SER A 454 -19.17 -15.68 -0.58
C SER A 454 -20.65 -16.11 -0.61
N PRO A 455 -21.54 -15.47 0.17
CA PRO A 455 -22.98 -15.73 0.11
C PRO A 455 -23.61 -15.47 -1.26
N PHE A 456 -22.97 -14.65 -2.11
CA PHE A 456 -23.29 -14.45 -3.53
C PHE A 456 -23.72 -15.72 -4.27
N TRP A 457 -23.03 -16.85 -4.03
CA TRP A 457 -23.34 -18.13 -4.67
C TRP A 457 -24.64 -18.80 -4.23
N GLN A 458 -25.31 -18.28 -3.19
CA GLN A 458 -26.58 -18.80 -2.68
C GLN A 458 -27.79 -18.23 -3.43
N ALA A 459 -27.61 -17.23 -4.30
CA ALA A 459 -28.69 -16.73 -5.15
C ALA A 459 -29.14 -17.81 -6.14
N GLU A 460 -30.45 -17.95 -6.33
CA GLU A 460 -31.07 -18.97 -7.18
C GLU A 460 -30.54 -18.95 -8.62
N THR A 461 -30.26 -17.76 -9.15
CA THR A 461 -29.68 -17.55 -10.49
C THR A 461 -28.20 -17.93 -10.61
N LEU A 462 -27.48 -18.12 -9.50
CA LEU A 462 -26.02 -18.32 -9.48
C LEU A 462 -25.61 -19.70 -8.96
N ALA A 463 -26.36 -20.26 -8.00
CA ALA A 463 -26.09 -21.56 -7.41
C ALA A 463 -25.90 -22.70 -8.43
N PRO A 464 -26.66 -22.79 -9.55
CA PRO A 464 -26.45 -23.81 -10.58
C PRO A 464 -25.10 -23.72 -11.29
N HIS A 465 -24.51 -22.52 -11.37
CA HIS A 465 -23.30 -22.27 -12.15
C HIS A 465 -22.01 -22.46 -11.36
N LEU A 466 -22.06 -22.46 -10.02
CA LEU A 466 -20.87 -22.57 -9.17
C LEU A 466 -20.03 -23.84 -9.46
N ALA A 467 -20.68 -25.00 -9.60
CA ALA A 467 -19.97 -26.25 -9.89
C ALA A 467 -19.30 -26.24 -11.27
N ALA A 468 -19.93 -25.61 -12.26
CA ALA A 468 -19.36 -25.44 -13.59
C ALA A 468 -18.19 -24.45 -13.59
N ALA A 469 -18.32 -23.30 -12.89
CA ALA A 469 -17.24 -22.33 -12.71
C ALA A 469 -16.03 -22.92 -11.99
N VAL A 470 -16.22 -23.74 -10.95
CA VAL A 470 -15.13 -24.50 -10.30
C VAL A 470 -14.44 -25.47 -11.26
N ARG A 471 -15.21 -26.20 -12.08
CA ARG A 471 -14.64 -27.16 -13.03
C ARG A 471 -13.89 -26.47 -14.16
N ARG A 472 -14.45 -25.39 -14.74
CA ARG A 472 -13.78 -24.54 -15.73
C ARG A 472 -12.53 -23.87 -15.14
N ALA A 473 -12.56 -23.44 -13.87
CA ALA A 473 -11.37 -22.94 -13.17
C ALA A 473 -10.27 -24.01 -13.11
N CYS A 474 -10.62 -25.26 -12.84
CA CYS A 474 -9.65 -26.37 -12.83
C CYS A 474 -9.12 -26.71 -14.23
N GLU A 475 -9.95 -26.58 -15.27
CA GLU A 475 -9.58 -26.76 -16.67
C GLU A 475 -8.58 -25.69 -17.15
N ILE A 476 -8.82 -24.42 -16.83
CA ILE A 476 -8.01 -23.30 -17.34
C ILE A 476 -6.77 -23.00 -16.50
N ALA A 477 -6.75 -23.38 -15.21
CA ALA A 477 -5.64 -23.04 -14.30
C ALA A 477 -4.23 -23.38 -14.84
N PRO A 478 -3.96 -24.53 -15.49
CA PRO A 478 -2.64 -24.83 -16.05
C PRO A 478 -2.17 -23.86 -17.14
N ARG A 479 -3.10 -23.12 -17.78
CA ARG A 479 -2.80 -22.09 -18.79
C ARG A 479 -2.47 -20.73 -18.17
N LEU A 480 -2.85 -20.50 -16.90
CA LEU A 480 -2.90 -19.18 -16.29
C LEU A 480 -1.85 -18.92 -15.19
N GLY A 481 -1.13 -19.96 -14.73
CA GLY A 481 -0.10 -19.77 -13.71
C GLY A 481 0.76 -21.01 -13.44
N PRO A 482 1.75 -20.90 -12.53
CA PRO A 482 2.67 -21.99 -12.21
C PRO A 482 1.95 -23.24 -11.68
N GLU A 483 2.34 -24.42 -12.17
CA GLU A 483 1.67 -25.70 -11.90
C GLU A 483 1.46 -25.98 -10.40
N GLU A 484 2.47 -25.76 -9.55
CA GLU A 484 2.39 -26.00 -8.11
C GLU A 484 1.30 -25.15 -7.43
N ALA A 485 1.28 -23.85 -7.70
CA ALA A 485 0.35 -22.91 -7.08
C ALA A 485 -1.06 -23.06 -7.65
N MET A 486 -1.18 -23.34 -8.94
CA MET A 486 -2.45 -23.69 -9.58
C MET A 486 -2.99 -25.01 -9.03
N THR A 487 -2.16 -26.04 -8.86
CA THR A 487 -2.55 -27.33 -8.25
C THR A 487 -3.08 -27.17 -6.82
N ARG A 488 -2.45 -26.32 -6.00
CA ARG A 488 -2.98 -26.02 -4.65
C ARG A 488 -4.34 -25.34 -4.73
N THR A 489 -4.52 -24.42 -5.69
CA THR A 489 -5.77 -23.68 -5.89
C THR A 489 -6.89 -24.60 -6.36
N THR A 490 -6.66 -25.36 -7.43
CA THR A 490 -7.65 -26.28 -8.00
C THR A 490 -8.03 -27.39 -7.03
N ARG A 491 -7.10 -27.94 -6.24
CA ARG A 491 -7.44 -28.87 -5.15
C ARG A 491 -8.34 -28.25 -4.08
N LEU A 492 -8.17 -26.97 -3.75
CA LEU A 492 -9.07 -26.27 -2.82
C LEU A 492 -10.47 -26.09 -3.42
N LEU A 493 -10.56 -25.74 -4.71
CA LEU A 493 -11.84 -25.61 -5.43
C LEU A 493 -12.56 -26.96 -5.56
N LEU A 494 -11.85 -28.04 -5.90
CA LEU A 494 -12.41 -29.40 -5.96
C LEU A 494 -12.78 -29.94 -4.57
N TRP A 495 -12.01 -29.62 -3.53
CA TRP A 495 -12.36 -29.96 -2.15
C TRP A 495 -13.69 -29.33 -1.72
N TRP A 496 -13.96 -28.08 -2.14
CA TRP A 496 -15.25 -27.46 -1.90
C TRP A 496 -16.40 -28.31 -2.48
N LEU A 497 -16.29 -28.77 -3.74
CA LEU A 497 -17.28 -29.67 -4.32
C LEU A 497 -17.32 -31.06 -3.65
N GLY A 498 -16.27 -31.46 -2.93
CA GLY A 498 -16.10 -32.80 -2.37
C GLY A 498 -15.44 -33.79 -3.32
N GLU A 499 -14.86 -33.30 -4.41
CA GLU A 499 -14.24 -34.09 -5.47
C GLU A 499 -12.74 -34.33 -5.23
N ALA A 500 -12.16 -33.65 -4.23
CA ALA A 500 -10.79 -33.84 -3.78
C ALA A 500 -10.66 -33.77 -2.24
N PRO A 501 -9.65 -34.40 -1.63
CA PRO A 501 -9.27 -34.11 -0.25
C PRO A 501 -8.72 -32.68 -0.13
N LEU A 502 -8.82 -32.07 1.05
CA LEU A 502 -8.27 -30.74 1.28
C LEU A 502 -6.74 -30.76 1.07
N PRO A 503 -6.14 -29.79 0.34
CA PRO A 503 -4.72 -29.80 -0.02
C PRO A 503 -3.74 -29.60 1.16
N MET A 504 -4.24 -29.42 2.39
CA MET A 504 -3.45 -29.23 3.61
C MET A 504 -4.10 -30.02 4.76
N PRO A 505 -3.34 -30.68 5.65
CA PRO A 505 -3.92 -31.25 6.87
C PRO A 505 -4.37 -30.13 7.82
N VAL A 506 -5.67 -30.07 8.14
CA VAL A 506 -6.20 -29.16 9.19
C VAL A 506 -5.99 -29.74 10.59
N ALA A 507 -5.60 -31.01 10.70
CA ALA A 507 -5.35 -31.67 11.97
C ALA A 507 -4.23 -30.95 12.74
N PRO A 508 -4.54 -30.26 13.84
CA PRO A 508 -3.53 -29.70 14.71
C PRO A 508 -3.07 -30.84 15.61
N SER A 509 -1.91 -31.43 15.32
CA SER A 509 -1.21 -32.15 16.38
C SER A 509 -0.89 -31.15 17.49
N THR A 510 -1.25 -31.47 18.73
CA THR A 510 -0.97 -30.63 19.91
C THR A 510 0.51 -30.31 20.07
N ASP A 511 1.37 -31.16 19.50
CA ASP A 511 2.80 -31.22 19.80
C ASP A 511 3.67 -30.51 18.76
N THR A 512 3.12 -30.10 17.60
CA THR A 512 3.84 -29.27 16.64
C THR A 512 3.00 -28.09 16.15
N PRO A 513 3.47 -26.84 16.33
CA PRO A 513 2.88 -25.67 15.68
C PRO A 513 3.24 -25.70 14.19
N THR A 514 2.46 -26.44 13.41
CA THR A 514 2.53 -26.41 11.94
C THR A 514 2.25 -24.99 11.44
N GLN A 515 2.95 -24.60 10.38
CA GLN A 515 3.19 -23.19 10.09
C GLN A 515 1.91 -22.43 9.68
N ASN A 516 1.59 -21.41 10.48
CA ASN A 516 0.85 -20.20 10.10
C ASN A 516 -0.65 -20.32 9.74
N THR A 517 -1.52 -20.37 10.75
CA THR A 517 -2.63 -19.37 10.79
C THR A 517 -3.14 -19.10 12.20
N PRO A 518 -3.31 -17.81 12.62
CA PRO A 518 -3.92 -17.49 13.91
C PRO A 518 -5.36 -17.99 14.08
N GLY A 519 -6.12 -18.13 12.99
CA GLY A 519 -7.53 -18.56 13.02
C GLY A 519 -7.68 -20.04 13.36
N LEU A 520 -7.19 -20.92 12.49
CA LEU A 520 -7.13 -22.37 12.71
C LEU A 520 -6.50 -22.73 14.08
N ALA A 521 -5.41 -22.08 14.47
CA ALA A 521 -4.77 -22.34 15.77
C ALA A 521 -5.65 -21.94 16.97
N VAL A 522 -6.50 -20.92 16.84
CA VAL A 522 -7.48 -20.56 17.88
C VAL A 522 -8.62 -21.57 17.92
N LEU A 523 -9.17 -22.02 16.78
CA LEU A 523 -10.19 -23.07 16.75
C LEU A 523 -9.66 -24.38 17.37
N ALA A 524 -8.46 -24.80 16.97
CA ALA A 524 -7.78 -25.97 17.53
C ALA A 524 -7.66 -25.91 19.07
N ARG A 525 -7.24 -24.76 19.60
CA ARG A 525 -7.12 -24.55 21.04
C ARG A 525 -8.47 -24.46 21.74
N ALA A 526 -9.46 -23.83 21.11
CA ALA A 526 -10.83 -23.71 21.60
C ALA A 526 -11.54 -25.08 21.70
N ILE A 527 -11.17 -26.04 20.83
CA ILE A 527 -11.57 -27.45 20.94
C ILE A 527 -10.82 -28.15 22.09
N ALA A 528 -9.50 -27.97 22.17
CA ALA A 528 -8.65 -28.65 23.15
C ALA A 528 -8.80 -28.19 24.61
N THR A 529 -9.31 -26.97 24.86
CA THR A 529 -9.52 -26.43 26.21
C THR A 529 -10.93 -25.84 26.37
N PRO A 530 -11.98 -26.67 26.58
CA PRO A 530 -13.37 -26.23 26.68
C PRO A 530 -13.61 -25.14 27.73
N GLU A 531 -12.88 -25.17 28.85
CA GLU A 531 -13.02 -24.26 29.99
C GLU A 531 -12.64 -22.81 29.65
N THR A 532 -11.77 -22.63 28.64
CA THR A 532 -11.33 -21.30 28.18
C THR A 532 -11.77 -20.98 26.75
N ARG A 533 -12.49 -21.89 26.08
CA ARG A 533 -13.03 -21.79 24.72
C ARG A 533 -13.66 -20.42 24.45
N ARG A 534 -14.71 -20.09 25.23
CA ARG A 534 -15.46 -18.83 25.09
C ARG A 534 -14.58 -17.59 25.19
N GLN A 535 -13.65 -17.57 26.14
CA GLN A 535 -12.71 -16.45 26.34
C GLN A 535 -11.70 -16.32 25.19
N LEU A 536 -11.20 -17.46 24.67
CA LEU A 536 -10.29 -17.49 23.51
C LEU A 536 -10.98 -16.97 22.26
N LEU A 537 -12.20 -17.43 21.96
CA LEU A 537 -13.00 -16.97 20.83
C LEU A 537 -13.34 -15.48 20.95
N ALA A 538 -13.83 -15.05 22.12
CA ALA A 538 -14.20 -13.65 22.35
C ALA A 538 -13.02 -12.70 22.13
N ARG A 539 -11.86 -13.03 22.70
CA ARG A 539 -10.63 -12.27 22.54
C ARG A 539 -10.12 -12.28 21.10
N TYR A 540 -10.24 -13.40 20.39
CA TYR A 540 -9.83 -13.51 19.00
C TYR A 540 -10.68 -12.64 18.08
N LEU A 541 -12.01 -12.70 18.21
CA LEU A 541 -12.93 -11.85 17.47
C LEU A 541 -12.62 -10.38 17.71
N PHE A 542 -12.58 -9.94 18.97
CA PHE A 542 -12.26 -8.55 19.33
C PHE A 542 -10.97 -8.04 18.68
N ILE A 543 -9.88 -8.82 18.72
CA ILE A 543 -8.59 -8.45 18.10
C ILE A 543 -8.69 -8.35 16.56
N ARG A 544 -9.61 -9.08 15.93
CA ARG A 544 -9.69 -9.24 14.46
C ARG A 544 -10.78 -8.42 13.79
N THR A 545 -11.80 -8.00 14.54
CA THR A 545 -12.92 -7.18 14.05
C THR A 545 -12.98 -5.79 14.70
N GLY A 546 -12.35 -5.60 15.86
CA GLY A 546 -12.52 -4.41 16.70
C GLY A 546 -13.87 -4.35 17.43
N ARG A 547 -14.80 -5.27 17.13
CA ARG A 547 -16.11 -5.38 17.76
C ARG A 547 -16.02 -6.32 18.95
N GLN A 548 -16.56 -5.93 20.10
CA GLN A 548 -16.76 -6.84 21.22
C GLN A 548 -17.90 -7.81 20.84
N PRO A 549 -17.66 -9.13 20.82
CA PRO A 549 -18.69 -10.10 20.47
C PRO A 549 -19.71 -10.21 21.59
N ASP A 550 -20.96 -10.43 21.21
CA ASP A 550 -22.08 -10.64 22.13
C ASP A 550 -22.20 -12.13 22.55
N ALA A 551 -23.28 -12.47 23.25
CA ALA A 551 -23.52 -13.86 23.64
C ALA A 551 -23.85 -14.75 22.43
N ALA A 552 -24.67 -14.28 21.49
CA ALA A 552 -25.14 -15.05 20.35
C ALA A 552 -24.03 -15.33 19.32
N ASP A 553 -23.08 -14.40 19.14
CA ASP A 553 -21.80 -14.62 18.43
C ASP A 553 -21.09 -15.88 18.95
N LEU A 554 -20.94 -15.94 20.27
CA LEU A 554 -20.16 -16.96 20.95
C LEU A 554 -20.92 -18.27 21.00
N ASP A 555 -22.21 -18.25 21.33
CA ASP A 555 -23.08 -19.43 21.31
C ASP A 555 -23.09 -20.07 19.91
N THR A 556 -23.19 -19.27 18.85
CA THR A 556 -23.10 -19.75 17.46
C THR A 556 -21.76 -20.43 17.18
N LEU A 557 -20.64 -19.81 17.55
CA LEU A 557 -19.31 -20.41 17.34
C LEU A 557 -19.07 -21.66 18.19
N GLU A 558 -19.61 -21.72 19.41
CA GLU A 558 -19.50 -22.90 20.28
C GLU A 558 -20.36 -24.05 19.74
N THR A 559 -21.60 -23.80 19.30
CA THR A 559 -22.42 -24.79 18.59
C THR A 559 -21.71 -25.32 17.34
N LEU A 560 -21.15 -24.45 16.51
CA LEU A 560 -20.43 -24.87 15.30
C LEU A 560 -19.14 -25.65 15.57
N LEU A 561 -18.52 -25.44 16.75
CA LEU A 561 -17.36 -26.22 17.19
C LEU A 561 -17.77 -27.60 17.72
N ASP A 562 -18.92 -27.72 18.38
CA ASP A 562 -19.43 -29.01 18.89
C ASP A 562 -20.06 -29.85 17.76
N GLU A 563 -20.61 -29.22 16.72
CA GLU A 563 -21.03 -29.86 15.46
C GLU A 563 -19.84 -30.33 14.59
N LEU A 564 -18.60 -30.02 14.96
CA LEU A 564 -17.40 -30.33 14.16
C LEU A 564 -17.06 -31.83 14.15
N ARG A 565 -17.74 -32.57 13.26
CA ARG A 565 -17.54 -34.01 13.02
C ARG A 565 -16.30 -34.38 12.18
N ASN A 566 -15.27 -33.54 12.17
CA ASN A 566 -14.06 -33.59 11.31
C ASN A 566 -14.18 -33.03 9.86
N ASP A 567 -15.32 -32.46 9.43
CA ASP A 567 -15.42 -31.81 8.11
C ASP A 567 -15.51 -30.27 8.20
N TRP A 568 -14.37 -29.60 8.05
CA TRP A 568 -14.26 -28.14 8.01
C TRP A 568 -14.99 -27.48 6.83
N ARG A 569 -15.34 -28.24 5.78
CA ARG A 569 -16.14 -27.76 4.65
C ARG A 569 -17.58 -27.47 5.06
N ALA A 570 -18.16 -28.32 5.93
CA ALA A 570 -19.50 -28.13 6.47
C ALA A 570 -19.57 -26.83 7.27
N TRP A 571 -18.54 -26.56 8.07
CA TRP A 571 -18.38 -25.33 8.85
C TRP A 571 -18.35 -24.07 7.97
N LEU A 572 -17.59 -24.07 6.88
CA LEU A 572 -17.54 -22.95 5.93
C LEU A 572 -18.83 -22.72 5.12
N ARG A 573 -19.62 -23.78 4.93
CA ARG A 573 -20.92 -23.76 4.23
C ARG A 573 -22.10 -23.51 5.16
N HIS A 574 -21.86 -23.37 6.46
CA HIS A 574 -22.94 -23.24 7.43
C HIS A 574 -23.71 -21.92 7.22
N PRO A 575 -25.06 -21.91 7.26
CA PRO A 575 -25.87 -20.70 7.03
C PRO A 575 -25.53 -19.50 7.92
N ALA A 576 -24.92 -19.70 9.08
CA ALA A 576 -24.41 -18.63 9.94
C ALA A 576 -23.38 -17.72 9.24
N GLY A 577 -22.50 -18.27 8.38
CA GLY A 577 -21.54 -17.50 7.59
C GLY A 577 -22.16 -16.68 6.44
N HIS A 578 -23.47 -16.79 6.27
CA HIS A 578 -24.27 -16.08 5.27
C HIS A 578 -25.30 -15.12 5.90
N ARG A 579 -25.21 -14.87 7.22
CA ARG A 579 -26.11 -13.96 7.95
C ARG A 579 -25.33 -13.11 8.96
N PRO A 580 -25.81 -11.90 9.32
CA PRO A 580 -25.22 -11.14 10.41
C PRO A 580 -25.19 -11.99 11.71
N PRO A 581 -24.13 -11.92 12.52
CA PRO A 581 -22.99 -11.00 12.43
C PRO A 581 -21.77 -11.54 11.66
N PHE A 582 -21.84 -12.76 11.08
CA PHE A 582 -20.74 -13.37 10.30
C PHE A 582 -20.87 -13.19 8.78
N LEU A 583 -21.86 -12.41 8.34
CA LEU A 583 -21.92 -11.80 7.03
C LEU A 583 -21.34 -10.39 7.11
N ARG A 584 -20.32 -10.11 6.29
CA ARG A 584 -19.74 -8.78 6.14
C ARG A 584 -20.16 -8.17 4.81
N LEU A 585 -21.07 -7.20 4.85
CA LEU A 585 -21.45 -6.34 3.73
C LEU A 585 -20.67 -5.04 3.80
N PHE A 586 -20.04 -4.62 2.71
CA PHE A 586 -19.34 -3.33 2.63
C PHE A 586 -19.10 -2.88 1.19
N GLN A 587 -19.17 -1.57 0.95
CA GLN A 587 -18.61 -1.00 -0.28
C GLN A 587 -17.09 -0.89 -0.15
N ARG A 588 -16.35 -1.11 -1.25
CA ARG A 588 -14.90 -1.06 -1.24
C ARG A 588 -14.40 0.39 -1.26
N GLU A 589 -13.64 0.79 -0.25
CA GLU A 589 -13.01 2.11 -0.19
C GLU A 589 -11.73 2.20 -1.04
N ARG A 590 -11.54 3.33 -1.72
CA ARG A 590 -10.39 3.64 -2.58
C ARG A 590 -9.44 4.63 -1.93
N THR A 591 -8.81 4.21 -0.82
CA THR A 591 -8.00 5.08 0.06
C THR A 591 -6.85 5.83 -0.61
N ALA A 592 -6.33 5.35 -1.75
CA ALA A 592 -5.30 6.05 -2.52
C ALA A 592 -5.82 7.19 -3.41
N HIS A 593 -7.13 7.25 -3.71
CA HIS A 593 -7.67 8.18 -4.71
C HIS A 593 -7.41 9.67 -4.41
N PRO A 594 -7.60 10.20 -3.18
CA PRO A 594 -7.31 11.61 -2.89
C PRO A 594 -5.83 11.96 -3.11
N MET A 595 -4.91 11.01 -2.87
CA MET A 595 -3.48 11.18 -3.16
C MET A 595 -3.18 11.19 -4.66
N LEU A 596 -3.87 10.38 -5.45
CA LEU A 596 -3.72 10.32 -6.91
C LEU A 596 -4.27 11.58 -7.60
N ALA A 597 -5.38 12.11 -7.10
CA ALA A 597 -5.94 13.41 -7.49
C ALA A 597 -5.08 14.62 -7.06
N GLY A 598 -3.99 14.41 -6.31
CA GLY A 598 -3.22 15.51 -5.71
C GLY A 598 -4.04 16.40 -4.78
N ASN A 599 -5.15 15.90 -4.24
CA ASN A 599 -6.11 16.65 -3.43
C ASN A 599 -6.59 15.80 -2.25
N LEU A 600 -5.92 15.96 -1.11
CA LEU A 600 -6.20 15.23 0.14
C LEU A 600 -7.52 15.64 0.79
N ASP A 601 -8.12 16.75 0.36
CA ASP A 601 -9.40 17.26 0.86
C ASP A 601 -10.60 16.54 0.20
N LEU A 602 -10.36 15.73 -0.84
CA LEU A 602 -11.40 14.91 -1.46
C LEU A 602 -11.77 13.71 -0.55
N PRO A 603 -13.06 13.35 -0.44
CA PRO A 603 -13.47 12.15 0.27
C PRO A 603 -12.87 10.90 -0.36
N VAL A 604 -12.55 9.91 0.47
CA VAL A 604 -12.18 8.57 -0.01
C VAL A 604 -13.37 7.97 -0.78
N PRO A 605 -13.23 7.60 -2.06
CA PRO A 605 -14.34 7.03 -2.82
C PRO A 605 -14.74 5.64 -2.33
N VAL A 606 -15.98 5.26 -2.59
CA VAL A 606 -16.46 3.88 -2.49
C VAL A 606 -16.83 3.35 -3.88
N ASP A 607 -16.80 2.03 -4.08
CA ASP A 607 -17.40 1.40 -5.25
C ASP A 607 -18.93 1.23 -5.09
N ALA A 608 -19.64 1.23 -6.22
CA ALA A 608 -21.07 0.96 -6.33
C ALA A 608 -21.44 -0.46 -5.85
N ASN A 609 -20.53 -1.43 -6.02
CA ASN A 609 -20.74 -2.82 -5.61
C ASN A 609 -20.71 -2.99 -4.08
N LEU A 610 -21.76 -3.61 -3.55
CA LEU A 610 -21.81 -4.08 -2.16
C LEU A 610 -21.13 -5.45 -2.07
N ALA A 611 -19.87 -5.48 -1.61
CA ALA A 611 -19.12 -6.71 -1.50
C ALA A 611 -19.59 -7.57 -0.32
N GLU A 612 -19.82 -8.86 -0.58
CA GLU A 612 -20.25 -9.84 0.42
C GLU A 612 -19.09 -10.79 0.80
N GLU A 613 -18.61 -10.70 2.05
CA GLU A 613 -17.59 -11.60 2.60
C GLU A 613 -18.17 -12.49 3.72
N ASN A 614 -17.92 -13.79 3.62
CA ASN A 614 -18.20 -14.77 4.68
C ASN A 614 -17.10 -14.65 5.75
N ASP A 615 -17.46 -14.07 6.90
CA ASP A 615 -16.49 -13.71 7.93
C ASP A 615 -15.96 -14.93 8.68
N LEU A 616 -16.71 -16.03 8.73
CA LEU A 616 -16.22 -17.32 9.23
C LEU A 616 -15.00 -17.79 8.40
N ALA A 617 -15.11 -17.74 7.07
CA ALA A 617 -14.00 -18.06 6.16
C ALA A 617 -12.82 -17.08 6.31
N ARG A 618 -13.10 -15.77 6.28
CA ARG A 618 -12.09 -14.70 6.32
C ARG A 618 -11.29 -14.68 7.63
N LEU A 619 -11.97 -14.83 8.76
CA LEU A 619 -11.35 -14.79 10.08
C LEU A 619 -10.51 -16.06 10.31
N PHE A 620 -11.15 -17.22 10.21
CA PHE A 620 -10.55 -18.47 10.71
C PHE A 620 -9.76 -19.25 9.66
N PHE A 621 -10.15 -19.20 8.38
CA PHE A 621 -9.63 -20.04 7.29
C PHE A 621 -8.79 -19.29 6.25
N GLY A 622 -8.44 -18.03 6.51
CA GLY A 622 -7.76 -17.14 5.56
C GLY A 622 -6.45 -17.65 4.92
N ALA A 623 -5.78 -18.68 5.47
CA ALA A 623 -4.59 -19.29 4.87
C ALA A 623 -4.85 -20.62 4.11
N LEU A 624 -6.08 -21.16 4.13
CA LEU A 624 -6.44 -22.21 3.17
C LEU A 624 -6.37 -21.65 1.75
N PHE A 625 -6.93 -20.45 1.57
CA PHE A 625 -6.85 -19.70 0.33
C PHE A 625 -5.39 -19.28 0.05
N PRO A 626 -4.88 -19.51 -1.18
CA PRO A 626 -3.54 -19.08 -1.57
C PRO A 626 -3.41 -17.55 -1.56
N PRO A 627 -2.16 -17.01 -1.51
CA PRO A 627 -1.92 -15.58 -1.51
C PRO A 627 -2.42 -14.90 -2.79
N LYS A 628 -2.65 -13.58 -2.70
CA LYS A 628 -2.99 -12.73 -3.86
C LYS A 628 -1.86 -12.73 -4.90
N GLY A 629 -2.21 -12.48 -6.16
CA GLY A 629 -1.23 -12.28 -7.25
C GLY A 629 -1.09 -13.44 -8.22
N LEU A 630 -1.96 -14.45 -8.11
CA LEU A 630 -2.11 -15.55 -9.07
C LEU A 630 -3.59 -15.72 -9.43
N PRO A 631 -3.94 -16.23 -10.63
CA PRO A 631 -3.08 -16.41 -11.80
C PRO A 631 -2.43 -15.11 -12.32
N SER A 632 -1.50 -15.28 -13.27
CA SER A 632 -0.68 -14.20 -13.84
C SER A 632 -1.52 -13.19 -14.63
N ASP A 633 -1.29 -11.89 -14.42
CA ASP A 633 -2.06 -10.82 -15.07
C ASP A 633 -1.95 -10.85 -16.60
N PRO A 634 -0.75 -10.97 -17.21
CA PRO A 634 -0.59 -11.20 -18.65
C PRO A 634 -1.31 -12.46 -19.16
N ALA A 635 -1.25 -13.57 -18.43
CA ALA A 635 -1.86 -14.83 -18.86
C ALA A 635 -3.39 -14.76 -18.82
N VAL A 636 -3.96 -14.11 -17.79
CA VAL A 636 -5.40 -13.83 -17.69
C VAL A 636 -5.85 -12.93 -18.83
N LEU A 637 -5.16 -11.82 -19.10
CA LEU A 637 -5.53 -10.92 -20.21
C LEU A 637 -5.44 -11.60 -21.57
N HIS A 638 -4.45 -12.45 -21.79
CA HIS A 638 -4.33 -13.24 -23.03
C HIS A 638 -5.51 -14.21 -23.19
N TYR A 639 -5.86 -14.95 -22.14
CA TYR A 639 -6.99 -15.88 -22.15
C TYR A 639 -8.35 -15.17 -22.36
N VAL A 640 -8.56 -14.03 -21.69
CA VAL A 640 -9.75 -13.18 -21.88
C VAL A 640 -9.87 -12.74 -23.34
N ALA A 641 -8.77 -12.28 -23.95
CA ALA A 641 -8.75 -11.88 -25.36
C ALA A 641 -9.00 -13.05 -26.32
N GLU A 642 -8.43 -14.23 -26.07
CA GLU A 642 -8.64 -15.46 -26.86
C GLU A 642 -10.10 -15.91 -26.85
N ARG A 643 -10.75 -15.85 -25.69
CA ARG A 643 -12.15 -16.26 -25.50
C ARG A 643 -13.17 -15.17 -25.90
N GLY A 644 -12.71 -13.98 -26.26
CA GLY A 644 -13.57 -12.84 -26.61
C GLY A 644 -14.39 -12.30 -25.43
N LEU A 645 -13.84 -12.43 -24.21
CA LEU A 645 -14.45 -12.08 -22.91
C LEU A 645 -14.33 -10.60 -22.55
#